data_AF-A0A8S1CBL8-F1
#
_entry.id   AF-A0A8S1CBL8-F1
#
_cell.length_a   1.000
_cell.length_b   1.000
_cell.length_c   1.000
_cell.angle_alpha   90.00
_cell.angle_beta   90.00
_cell.angle_gamma   90.00
#
_symmetry.space_group_name_H-M   'P 1'
#
loop_
_entity.id
_entity.type
_entity.pdbx_description
1 polymer ?
#
loop_
_entity_poly.entity_id
_entity_poly.type
_entity_poly.pdbx_seq_one_letter_code
_entity_poly.pdbx_strand_id
1 'polypeptide(L)'
;MLILLLPILLLSTFVNGQQSLQPCTQLISSSSHQNNIFRAKLSIPVIRNENRWQATIKFTRPVAEFSVKNATFSSADMRSFVLRGGPLVANTVLGLNFQTRYTGPSSTLFIESVHFDGKLVCKETIEVTPTNPRIQSPQRKQLKYDYKTVIHNSLLFYEAQRSGLLPDDNRIRWRNDSCVRDRGNGFESLIGGYYTNGRTLKFTFPTAATMTVLAWGILNNEDGYARADELALAKDALHWGTLYLEKCHTKPEEIYALVGDVDKEIREWWGRPEDINFHRPAYSVTPNNPGSELAAEAAAALAASSILLGEDPARKNSHMRHAKELYSFATNYRGDYSKAVPLVAEFYKSWSGDEDELVWASLWLYRATGDRTYLDNAKRMYHNFRLSTKQVSEFSWDDKTLGARILLALFTLDEQYAREAEAVCDNVARNSSLRNPQGLYHINQAVGAIRYAANIAYACYELGEVLITIRDIPTNPYIQFAIQQVNFILGDSGRSFMVGFGNNYPRKIQHSASSCPNMPQECGWKNKNAPGPNPQVLVGALVGGPDINGRYEDSRDNWSQNDVGIDYNAGFQSLRNRPAEQRLLFALYAEEAGKSHALIAAVITSARPSSSSRAVPDDTCTRPHLSMERAAGKPILVVLFLLIAANLNLGQQYQNQNTQRQSQNQNQNYPEETRPPNRPFVSPTRRPSIVTDPTLTESVATRPTRFGGNVATSTTTTTTPRTNTHRPTQSTPSSASNEVLSFPGCGIREIRPAALITSALPTYEGEFPWHAAIFTRFSNSEQPRYACGGSLISKKAIITASHCVTRENGVKRAEDDITVYLGKYYKNEGWNPDRGVESHTPSRIILHPEYNKDNLTNDIAIILFGRYVTFTNKVSPICLWNTDPDLKKLAGKYGTVAGWGLMDVKRNSETNMLQKANFPVHSFEVCVRSKPEFFTTILAKDNTFCAGYTNGTSACNGDSGGGMAFEMNGRWYLRGVVSIGVPLENDQRLCNPKYYTIYSDVAKYLNWIARNVEGVTVIQPRSG
;
A
#
# COMPACT_ATOMS: atom_id res chain seq x y z
N MET A 1 -66.08 73.20 -3.38
CA MET A 1 -65.11 72.94 -4.48
C MET A 1 -63.79 73.60 -4.14
N LEU A 2 -62.67 73.05 -4.62
CA LEU A 2 -61.31 73.62 -4.62
C LEU A 2 -60.85 74.30 -3.30
N ILE A 3 -60.28 73.50 -2.39
CA ILE A 3 -59.21 73.86 -1.42
C ILE A 3 -58.77 72.53 -0.73
N LEU A 4 -57.58 72.48 -0.12
CA LEU A 4 -56.91 71.29 0.46
C LEU A 4 -56.30 70.27 -0.53
N LEU A 5 -55.47 70.75 -1.47
CA LEU A 5 -54.51 69.94 -2.23
C LEU A 5 -53.05 70.34 -1.91
N LEU A 6 -52.64 70.22 -0.63
CA LEU A 6 -51.28 70.61 -0.20
C LEU A 6 -50.75 70.00 1.12
N PRO A 7 -51.07 68.74 1.50
CA PRO A 7 -50.19 68.01 2.41
C PRO A 7 -50.01 66.50 2.08
N ILE A 8 -49.48 66.15 0.90
CA ILE A 8 -49.08 64.76 0.57
C ILE A 8 -47.58 64.66 0.19
N LEU A 9 -46.89 65.80 0.01
CA LEU A 9 -45.52 65.89 -0.49
C LEU A 9 -44.42 66.07 0.58
N LEU A 10 -44.75 65.97 1.88
CA LEU A 10 -43.84 66.31 2.99
C LEU A 10 -43.81 65.27 4.14
N LEU A 11 -43.97 63.98 3.83
CA LEU A 11 -43.75 62.87 4.78
C LEU A 11 -42.76 61.80 4.26
N SER A 12 -42.03 62.11 3.19
CA SER A 12 -41.00 61.25 2.57
C SER A 12 -39.57 61.55 3.03
N THR A 13 -39.38 62.33 4.10
CA THR A 13 -38.08 62.57 4.74
C THR A 13 -38.17 62.40 6.26
N PHE A 14 -37.09 61.94 6.89
CA PHE A 14 -36.93 61.76 8.34
C PHE A 14 -37.87 60.78 9.06
N VAL A 15 -37.91 59.53 8.61
CA VAL A 15 -37.61 58.42 9.55
C VAL A 15 -36.16 58.02 9.31
N ASN A 16 -35.27 58.39 10.23
CA ASN A 16 -33.83 58.24 10.08
C ASN A 16 -33.33 56.96 10.79
N GLY A 17 -32.53 56.16 10.09
CA GLY A 17 -31.42 55.46 10.75
C GLY A 17 -31.70 54.29 11.71
N GLN A 18 -32.74 53.48 11.52
CA GLN A 18 -32.72 52.09 12.04
C GLN A 18 -33.11 51.07 10.96
N GLN A 19 -32.13 50.31 10.47
CA GLN A 19 -32.40 49.01 9.87
C GLN A 19 -32.73 48.05 11.01
N SER A 20 -33.92 47.45 11.00
CA SER A 20 -34.19 46.29 11.84
C SER A 20 -33.25 45.16 11.41
N LEU A 21 -32.42 44.68 12.34
CA LEU A 21 -31.56 43.53 12.11
C LEU A 21 -32.45 42.31 11.84
N GLN A 22 -32.41 41.78 10.61
CA GLN A 22 -33.12 40.54 10.30
C GLN A 22 -32.41 39.36 11.00
N PRO A 23 -33.15 38.35 11.50
CA PRO A 23 -32.52 37.13 12.00
C PRO A 23 -31.70 36.44 10.91
N CYS A 24 -30.42 36.16 11.20
CA CYS A 24 -29.58 35.31 10.35
C CYS A 24 -30.15 33.89 10.18
N THR A 25 -31.01 33.42 11.10
CA THR A 25 -31.70 32.13 11.03
C THR A 25 -32.61 31.99 9.82
N GLN A 26 -33.27 33.07 9.37
CA GLN A 26 -34.03 33.06 8.11
C GLN A 26 -33.12 33.04 6.87
N LEU A 27 -31.80 33.14 7.05
CA LEU A 27 -30.81 33.20 5.98
C LEU A 27 -30.07 31.87 5.80
N ILE A 28 -30.17 30.90 6.72
CA ILE A 28 -29.70 29.52 6.45
C ILE A 28 -30.69 28.86 5.49
N SER A 29 -30.31 28.75 4.21
CA SER A 29 -31.13 28.06 3.21
C SER A 29 -30.90 26.55 3.18
N SER A 30 -29.76 26.07 3.69
CA SER A 30 -29.52 24.65 3.98
C SER A 30 -28.31 24.46 4.90
N SER A 31 -28.28 23.33 5.62
CA SER A 31 -27.08 22.82 6.29
C SER A 31 -27.08 21.28 6.33
N SER A 32 -25.90 20.67 6.45
CA SER A 32 -25.76 19.21 6.60
C SER A 32 -24.50 18.83 7.38
N HIS A 33 -24.54 17.66 8.03
CA HIS A 33 -23.47 17.15 8.88
C HIS A 33 -23.29 15.63 8.70
N GLN A 34 -22.18 15.21 8.08
CA GLN A 34 -21.81 13.79 7.90
C GLN A 34 -20.29 13.62 7.95
N ASN A 35 -19.80 12.50 8.48
CA ASN A 35 -18.39 12.10 8.52
C ASN A 35 -17.43 13.22 8.99
N ASN A 36 -17.76 13.84 10.12
CA ASN A 36 -17.07 14.98 10.73
C ASN A 36 -16.94 16.24 9.84
N ILE A 37 -17.73 16.35 8.77
CA ILE A 37 -17.81 17.53 7.91
C ILE A 37 -19.16 18.21 8.10
N PHE A 38 -19.13 19.52 8.38
CA PHE A 38 -20.29 20.39 8.39
C PHE A 38 -20.30 21.29 7.16
N ARG A 39 -21.50 21.54 6.62
CA ARG A 39 -21.74 22.45 5.49
C ARG A 39 -22.92 23.36 5.80
N ALA A 40 -22.82 24.63 5.43
CA ALA A 40 -23.92 25.58 5.51
C ALA A 40 -23.93 26.54 4.31
N LYS A 41 -25.15 26.93 3.90
CA LYS A 41 -25.39 27.99 2.92
C LYS A 41 -26.17 29.12 3.57
N LEU A 42 -25.51 30.25 3.78
CA LEU A 42 -26.17 31.51 4.11
C LEU A 42 -26.61 32.21 2.82
N SER A 43 -27.78 32.81 2.84
CA SER A 43 -28.42 33.47 1.70
C SER A 43 -28.98 34.80 2.17
N ILE A 44 -28.14 35.83 2.13
CA ILE A 44 -28.43 37.16 2.70
C ILE A 44 -28.96 38.09 1.59
N PRO A 45 -30.20 38.60 1.66
CA PRO A 45 -30.71 39.58 0.70
C PRO A 45 -29.88 40.87 0.64
N VAL A 46 -29.65 41.35 -0.57
CA VAL A 46 -28.87 42.56 -0.85
C VAL A 46 -29.85 43.66 -1.27
N ILE A 47 -30.17 44.57 -0.35
CA ILE A 47 -31.26 45.55 -0.53
C ILE A 47 -30.81 46.75 -1.38
N ARG A 48 -29.52 47.07 -1.42
CA ARG A 48 -28.91 48.17 -2.19
C ARG A 48 -27.59 47.72 -2.81
N ASN A 49 -27.00 48.51 -3.70
CA ASN A 49 -25.63 48.26 -4.14
C ASN A 49 -24.68 48.50 -2.96
N GLU A 50 -23.82 47.53 -2.66
CA GLU A 50 -22.83 47.58 -1.57
C GLU A 50 -21.46 47.29 -2.18
N ASN A 51 -20.41 48.05 -1.82
CA ASN A 51 -19.11 47.94 -2.48
C ASN A 51 -18.26 46.77 -1.95
N ARG A 52 -18.50 46.35 -0.70
CA ARG A 52 -17.70 45.36 0.02
C ARG A 52 -18.47 44.79 1.21
N TRP A 53 -18.30 43.50 1.48
CA TRP A 53 -18.95 42.84 2.61
C TRP A 53 -17.95 42.07 3.48
N GLN A 54 -18.31 41.87 4.75
CA GLN A 54 -17.57 41.07 5.72
C GLN A 54 -18.55 40.20 6.53
N ALA A 55 -18.21 38.94 6.78
CA ALA A 55 -18.94 38.10 7.74
C ALA A 55 -17.97 37.48 8.75
N THR A 56 -18.36 37.42 10.01
CA THR A 56 -17.56 36.83 11.10
C THR A 56 -18.28 35.58 11.59
N ILE A 57 -17.64 34.43 11.41
CA ILE A 57 -18.16 33.11 11.76
C ILE A 57 -17.23 32.46 12.78
N LYS A 58 -17.76 31.73 13.75
CA LYS A 58 -16.98 31.15 14.84
C LYS A 58 -17.48 29.78 15.25
N PHE A 59 -16.60 29.01 15.88
CA PHE A 59 -16.88 27.66 16.36
C PHE A 59 -16.58 27.53 17.86
N THR A 60 -17.31 26.65 18.55
CA THR A 60 -17.03 26.35 19.98
C THR A 60 -15.64 25.78 20.19
N ARG A 61 -15.13 25.00 19.24
CA ARG A 61 -13.79 24.38 19.21
C ARG A 61 -13.09 24.67 17.87
N PRO A 62 -11.75 24.68 17.81
CA PRO A 62 -11.02 24.74 16.55
C PRO A 62 -11.40 23.62 15.58
N VAL A 63 -11.26 23.89 14.29
CA VAL A 63 -11.59 22.99 13.18
C VAL A 63 -10.32 22.60 12.42
N ALA A 64 -10.30 21.41 11.81
CA ALA A 64 -9.15 20.94 11.03
C ALA A 64 -9.01 21.68 9.70
N GLU A 65 -10.16 21.92 9.04
CA GLU A 65 -10.27 22.51 7.72
C GLU A 65 -11.43 23.51 7.71
N PHE A 66 -11.31 24.60 6.95
CA PHE A 66 -12.38 25.54 6.66
C PHE A 66 -12.21 26.07 5.23
N SER A 67 -13.28 26.07 4.44
CA SER A 67 -13.29 26.66 3.10
C SER A 67 -14.64 27.34 2.79
N VAL A 68 -14.61 28.33 1.89
CA VAL A 68 -15.78 29.14 1.52
C VAL A 68 -15.74 29.48 0.03
N LYS A 69 -16.89 29.39 -0.66
CA LYS A 69 -17.03 29.81 -2.06
C LYS A 69 -17.28 31.32 -2.16
N ASN A 70 -16.75 31.94 -3.21
CA ASN A 70 -16.96 33.34 -3.61
C ASN A 70 -16.58 34.38 -2.52
N ALA A 71 -15.65 34.01 -1.64
CA ALA A 71 -15.14 34.86 -0.58
C ALA A 71 -13.67 34.55 -0.28
N THR A 72 -12.98 35.52 0.30
CA THR A 72 -11.70 35.29 1.00
C THR A 72 -11.98 35.09 2.49
N PHE A 73 -11.09 34.42 3.22
CA PHE A 73 -11.20 34.30 4.68
C PHE A 73 -9.85 34.53 5.36
N SER A 74 -9.90 34.80 6.66
CA SER A 74 -8.75 34.89 7.55
C SER A 74 -9.12 34.32 8.92
N SER A 75 -8.18 33.60 9.55
CA SER A 75 -8.29 33.06 10.90
C SER A 75 -6.89 32.96 11.51
N ALA A 76 -6.79 33.12 12.85
CA ALA A 76 -5.54 33.00 13.60
C ALA A 76 -5.54 31.80 14.57
N ASP A 77 -6.71 31.21 14.82
CA ASP A 77 -6.98 30.21 15.85
C ASP A 77 -7.67 28.95 15.30
N MET A 78 -7.93 28.91 13.98
CA MET A 78 -8.77 27.92 13.29
C MET A 78 -10.14 27.73 13.96
N ARG A 79 -10.66 28.77 14.62
CA ARG A 79 -11.91 28.73 15.39
C ARG A 79 -12.78 29.95 15.09
N SER A 80 -12.17 31.08 14.79
CA SER A 80 -12.79 32.37 14.48
C SER A 80 -12.35 32.78 13.06
N PHE A 81 -13.32 32.98 12.16
CA PHE A 81 -13.13 33.16 10.73
C PHE A 81 -13.76 34.47 10.26
N VAL A 82 -12.94 35.39 9.74
CA VAL A 82 -13.40 36.64 9.12
C VAL A 82 -13.39 36.48 7.60
N LEU A 83 -14.58 36.35 7.03
CA LEU A 83 -14.87 36.24 5.60
C LEU A 83 -15.00 37.64 5.00
N ARG A 84 -14.55 37.83 3.75
CA ARG A 84 -14.63 39.10 3.01
C ARG A 84 -14.91 38.88 1.52
N GLY A 85 -15.67 39.77 0.90
CA GLY A 85 -15.86 39.78 -0.55
C GLY A 85 -16.19 41.17 -1.12
N GLY A 86 -16.22 41.23 -2.46
CA GLY A 86 -16.35 42.45 -3.25
C GLY A 86 -17.79 42.95 -3.44
N PRO A 87 -18.04 43.75 -4.51
CA PRO A 87 -19.32 44.42 -4.73
C PRO A 87 -20.52 43.48 -4.86
N LEU A 88 -21.66 43.95 -4.36
CA LEU A 88 -22.96 43.30 -4.42
C LEU A 88 -23.98 44.25 -5.09
N VAL A 89 -24.92 43.68 -5.84
CA VAL A 89 -25.95 44.43 -6.58
C VAL A 89 -27.28 44.37 -5.84
N ALA A 90 -28.02 45.49 -5.83
CA ALA A 90 -29.36 45.57 -5.26
C ALA A 90 -30.31 44.50 -5.83
N ASN A 91 -31.21 44.01 -4.99
CA ASN A 91 -32.18 42.94 -5.28
C ASN A 91 -31.54 41.58 -5.64
N THR A 92 -30.28 41.34 -5.25
CA THR A 92 -29.63 40.01 -5.34
C THR A 92 -29.54 39.32 -3.96
N VAL A 93 -28.94 38.13 -3.90
CA VAL A 93 -28.73 37.37 -2.66
C VAL A 93 -27.27 36.96 -2.56
N LEU A 94 -26.60 37.37 -1.47
CA LEU A 94 -25.25 36.92 -1.13
C LEU A 94 -25.30 35.47 -0.61
N GLY A 95 -24.88 34.53 -1.46
CA GLY A 95 -24.80 33.11 -1.16
C GLY A 95 -23.45 32.69 -0.56
N LEU A 96 -23.28 32.77 0.76
CA LEU A 96 -22.08 32.26 1.44
C LEU A 96 -22.20 30.75 1.66
N ASN A 97 -21.51 29.97 0.84
CA ASN A 97 -21.44 28.53 0.97
C ASN A 97 -20.09 28.17 1.62
N PHE A 98 -20.10 27.60 2.83
CA PHE A 98 -18.87 27.22 3.53
C PHE A 98 -18.94 25.79 4.09
N GLN A 99 -17.76 25.18 4.21
CA GLN A 99 -17.54 23.81 4.69
C GLN A 99 -16.46 23.84 5.78
N THR A 100 -16.56 22.93 6.75
CA THR A 100 -15.52 22.71 7.76
C THR A 100 -15.42 21.25 8.20
N ARG A 101 -14.23 20.81 8.67
CA ARG A 101 -13.99 19.48 9.23
C ARG A 101 -13.63 19.55 10.72
N TYR A 102 -14.20 18.67 11.54
CA TYR A 102 -13.88 18.54 12.97
C TYR A 102 -12.90 17.38 13.26
N THR A 103 -12.08 17.54 14.30
CA THR A 103 -11.18 16.50 14.84
C THR A 103 -11.80 15.73 16.02
N GLY A 104 -13.11 15.83 16.22
CA GLY A 104 -13.82 15.23 17.35
C GLY A 104 -15.35 15.27 17.18
N PRO A 105 -16.12 14.76 18.15
CA PRO A 105 -17.52 14.36 17.94
C PRO A 105 -18.55 15.50 17.71
N SER A 106 -18.23 16.76 18.02
CA SER A 106 -19.09 17.92 17.71
C SER A 106 -18.37 19.27 17.92
N SER A 107 -18.88 20.34 17.28
CA SER A 107 -18.54 21.75 17.54
C SER A 107 -19.65 22.68 17.01
N THR A 108 -20.27 23.49 17.88
CA THR A 108 -21.35 24.43 17.49
C THR A 108 -20.82 25.64 16.73
N LEU A 109 -21.65 26.18 15.82
CA LEU A 109 -21.43 27.36 14.97
C LEU A 109 -22.00 28.65 15.61
N PHE A 110 -21.38 29.80 15.33
CA PHE A 110 -21.92 31.14 15.60
C PHE A 110 -21.74 32.06 14.38
N ILE A 111 -22.69 32.97 14.14
CA ILE A 111 -22.55 34.07 13.18
C ILE A 111 -22.42 35.37 13.97
N GLU A 112 -21.19 35.70 14.38
CA GLU A 112 -20.92 36.83 15.28
C GLU A 112 -21.27 38.19 14.66
N SER A 113 -21.24 38.31 13.33
CA SER A 113 -21.75 39.47 12.58
C SER A 113 -21.70 39.26 11.05
N VAL A 114 -22.61 39.92 10.33
CA VAL A 114 -22.50 40.21 8.89
C VAL A 114 -22.55 41.72 8.68
N HIS A 115 -21.67 42.29 7.85
CA HIS A 115 -21.60 43.71 7.55
C HIS A 115 -21.53 43.98 6.05
N PHE A 116 -22.28 44.98 5.56
CA PHE A 116 -22.19 45.56 4.21
C PHE A 116 -21.72 47.01 4.31
N ASP A 117 -20.67 47.39 3.57
CA ASP A 117 -20.00 48.70 3.63
C ASP A 117 -19.76 49.24 5.06
N GLY A 118 -19.48 48.32 5.99
CA GLY A 118 -19.20 48.60 7.41
C GLY A 118 -20.44 48.64 8.33
N LYS A 119 -21.66 48.58 7.80
CA LYS A 119 -22.92 48.57 8.57
C LYS A 119 -23.33 47.14 8.92
N LEU A 120 -23.71 46.89 10.17
CA LEU A 120 -24.17 45.57 10.63
C LEU A 120 -25.53 45.21 10.00
N VAL A 121 -25.63 44.01 9.42
CA VAL A 121 -26.79 43.48 8.69
C VAL A 121 -27.54 42.45 9.54
N CYS A 122 -26.83 41.49 10.13
CA CYS A 122 -27.37 40.53 11.10
C CYS A 122 -26.28 40.05 12.07
N LYS A 123 -26.69 39.51 13.22
CA LYS A 123 -25.84 38.87 14.25
C LYS A 123 -26.72 37.88 15.03
N GLU A 124 -26.33 36.61 15.09
CA GLU A 124 -27.16 35.58 15.75
C GLU A 124 -26.35 34.36 16.23
N THR A 125 -26.85 33.72 17.29
CA THR A 125 -26.37 32.42 17.77
C THR A 125 -27.27 31.33 17.21
N ILE A 126 -26.69 30.35 16.53
CA ILE A 126 -27.44 29.28 15.86
C ILE A 126 -26.90 27.94 16.37
N GLU A 127 -27.62 27.32 17.30
CA GLU A 127 -27.18 26.06 17.92
C GLU A 127 -27.33 24.88 16.96
N VAL A 128 -26.29 24.64 16.17
CA VAL A 128 -26.15 23.44 15.32
C VAL A 128 -25.80 22.23 16.21
N THR A 129 -26.79 21.74 16.94
CA THR A 129 -26.72 20.44 17.63
C THR A 129 -26.73 19.31 16.60
N PRO A 130 -25.88 18.28 16.70
CA PRO A 130 -25.97 17.10 15.86
C PRO A 130 -27.27 16.33 16.13
N THR A 131 -28.32 16.62 15.37
CA THR A 131 -29.57 15.85 15.35
C THR A 131 -29.31 14.49 14.69
N ASN A 132 -28.72 13.57 15.46
CA ASN A 132 -28.76 12.15 15.14
C ASN A 132 -30.23 11.76 15.00
N PRO A 133 -30.74 11.46 13.79
CA PRO A 133 -32.17 11.37 13.57
C PRO A 133 -32.71 10.16 14.31
N ARG A 134 -33.55 10.40 15.33
CA ARG A 134 -34.41 9.34 15.87
C ARG A 134 -35.21 8.78 14.72
N ILE A 135 -34.93 7.53 14.36
CA ILE A 135 -35.56 6.85 13.24
C ILE A 135 -37.03 6.56 13.60
N GLN A 136 -37.90 7.54 13.42
CA GLN A 136 -39.24 7.23 12.91
C GLN A 136 -39.01 6.66 11.52
N SER A 137 -39.10 5.34 11.40
CA SER A 137 -38.69 4.62 10.20
C SER A 137 -39.57 5.01 9.02
N PRO A 138 -39.00 5.63 7.95
CA PRO A 138 -39.56 5.42 6.62
C PRO A 138 -39.56 3.91 6.39
N GLN A 139 -40.59 3.36 5.74
CA GLN A 139 -40.60 1.93 5.44
C GLN A 139 -39.36 1.57 4.62
N ARG A 140 -38.39 0.90 5.26
CA ARG A 140 -37.18 0.45 4.60
C ARG A 140 -37.58 -0.49 3.47
N LYS A 141 -37.49 -0.01 2.23
CA LYS A 141 -37.67 -0.85 1.03
C LYS A 141 -36.63 -1.97 1.13
N GLN A 142 -37.11 -3.18 1.43
CA GLN A 142 -36.26 -4.30 1.78
C GLN A 142 -35.30 -4.61 0.62
N LEU A 143 -34.01 -4.69 0.93
CA LEU A 143 -33.01 -5.05 -0.05
C LEU A 143 -33.25 -6.50 -0.50
N LYS A 144 -33.25 -6.75 -1.81
CA LYS A 144 -33.59 -8.06 -2.40
C LYS A 144 -32.64 -9.17 -1.95
N TYR A 145 -31.39 -8.81 -1.67
CA TYR A 145 -30.33 -9.67 -1.17
C TYR A 145 -29.70 -9.05 0.08
N ASP A 146 -29.16 -9.87 0.98
CA ASP A 146 -28.35 -9.35 2.09
C ASP A 146 -26.91 -9.07 1.64
N TYR A 147 -26.67 -7.81 1.26
CA TYR A 147 -25.35 -7.36 0.84
C TYR A 147 -24.31 -7.38 1.98
N LYS A 148 -24.69 -7.52 3.26
CA LYS A 148 -23.69 -7.77 4.33
C LYS A 148 -23.07 -9.14 4.17
N THR A 149 -23.90 -10.19 4.09
CA THR A 149 -23.43 -11.56 3.82
C THR A 149 -22.66 -11.66 2.50
N VAL A 150 -23.01 -10.86 1.48
CA VAL A 150 -22.22 -10.78 0.23
C VAL A 150 -20.81 -10.23 0.48
N ILE A 151 -20.67 -9.08 1.16
CA ILE A 151 -19.36 -8.47 1.49
C ILE A 151 -18.52 -9.43 2.34
N HIS A 152 -19.12 -10.05 3.36
CA HIS A 152 -18.48 -11.03 4.23
C HIS A 152 -17.98 -12.25 3.46
N ASN A 153 -18.87 -12.90 2.69
CA ASN A 153 -18.53 -14.10 1.93
C ASN A 153 -17.40 -13.82 0.93
N SER A 154 -17.46 -12.71 0.20
CA SER A 154 -16.42 -12.37 -0.78
C SER A 154 -15.07 -12.00 -0.13
N LEU A 155 -15.03 -11.57 1.13
CA LEU A 155 -13.79 -11.50 1.92
C LEU A 155 -13.25 -12.88 2.33
N LEU A 156 -14.13 -13.84 2.66
CA LEU A 156 -13.73 -15.24 2.89
C LEU A 156 -13.11 -15.88 1.64
N PHE A 157 -13.52 -15.48 0.43
CA PHE A 157 -12.85 -15.89 -0.81
C PHE A 157 -11.41 -15.37 -0.88
N TYR A 158 -11.16 -14.08 -0.60
CA TYR A 158 -9.79 -13.56 -0.54
C TYR A 158 -8.93 -14.32 0.49
N GLU A 159 -9.46 -14.59 1.69
CA GLU A 159 -8.77 -15.45 2.67
C GLU A 159 -8.45 -16.85 2.12
N ALA A 160 -9.39 -17.46 1.38
CA ALA A 160 -9.20 -18.79 0.79
C ALA A 160 -8.10 -18.81 -0.30
N GLN A 161 -7.84 -17.68 -0.96
CA GLN A 161 -6.77 -17.50 -1.95
C GLN A 161 -5.39 -17.18 -1.33
N ARG A 162 -5.26 -16.99 0.00
CA ARG A 162 -3.98 -16.58 0.63
C ARG A 162 -2.86 -17.61 0.43
N SER A 163 -1.69 -17.14 0.01
CA SER A 163 -0.44 -17.91 -0.09
C SER A 163 0.55 -17.48 1.00
N GLY A 164 1.46 -18.37 1.38
CA GLY A 164 2.46 -18.13 2.43
C GLY A 164 2.05 -18.71 3.78
N LEU A 165 2.64 -18.16 4.85
CA LEU A 165 2.21 -18.40 6.24
C LEU A 165 0.85 -17.72 6.45
N LEU A 166 -0.14 -18.44 7.00
CA LEU A 166 -1.47 -17.92 7.31
C LEU A 166 -1.52 -17.39 8.76
N PRO A 167 -2.41 -16.43 9.09
CA PRO A 167 -2.50 -15.91 10.45
C PRO A 167 -3.23 -16.88 11.38
N ASP A 168 -2.95 -16.78 12.69
CA ASP A 168 -3.51 -17.63 13.74
C ASP A 168 -5.05 -17.65 13.84
N ASP A 169 -5.68 -16.58 13.37
CA ASP A 169 -7.13 -16.38 13.34
C ASP A 169 -7.78 -16.77 12.00
N ASN A 170 -7.01 -17.34 11.04
CA ASN A 170 -7.47 -17.79 9.72
C ASN A 170 -8.84 -18.51 9.80
N ARG A 171 -9.85 -17.87 9.18
CA ARG A 171 -11.25 -18.35 9.19
C ARG A 171 -11.44 -19.57 8.29
N ILE A 172 -10.59 -19.73 7.27
CA ILE A 172 -10.67 -20.78 6.25
C ILE A 172 -9.96 -22.04 6.76
N ARG A 173 -10.64 -22.81 7.61
CA ARG A 173 -10.08 -23.97 8.34
C ARG A 173 -9.55 -25.13 7.47
N TRP A 174 -9.84 -25.15 6.17
CA TRP A 174 -9.31 -26.13 5.21
C TRP A 174 -8.07 -25.64 4.44
N ARG A 175 -7.64 -24.39 4.65
CA ARG A 175 -6.38 -23.81 4.19
C ARG A 175 -5.37 -23.74 5.32
N ASN A 176 -4.09 -24.00 5.02
CA ASN A 176 -2.97 -23.89 5.95
C ASN A 176 -1.77 -23.22 5.24
N ASP A 177 -0.65 -23.11 5.96
CA ASP A 177 0.61 -22.58 5.46
C ASP A 177 1.05 -23.28 4.17
N SER A 178 1.30 -22.50 3.12
CA SER A 178 1.55 -23.03 1.78
C SER A 178 2.56 -22.20 1.00
N CYS A 179 3.33 -22.84 0.11
CA CYS A 179 4.37 -22.17 -0.68
C CYS A 179 5.36 -21.31 0.15
N VAL A 180 5.64 -21.71 1.41
CA VAL A 180 6.55 -21.03 2.37
C VAL A 180 8.04 -21.06 1.97
N ARG A 181 8.32 -21.39 0.70
CA ARG A 181 9.65 -21.42 0.07
C ARG A 181 9.72 -20.54 -1.19
N ASP A 182 8.65 -19.79 -1.50
CA ASP A 182 8.58 -18.81 -2.59
C ASP A 182 9.62 -17.71 -2.38
N ARG A 183 10.55 -17.56 -3.33
CA ARG A 183 11.65 -16.60 -3.26
C ARG A 183 12.10 -16.12 -4.64
N GLY A 184 12.69 -14.93 -4.68
CA GLY A 184 13.31 -14.35 -5.85
C GLY A 184 14.65 -14.98 -6.21
N ASN A 185 15.19 -14.56 -7.35
CA ASN A 185 16.48 -15.00 -7.90
C ASN A 185 17.68 -14.56 -7.03
N GLY A 186 17.53 -13.49 -6.24
CA GLY A 186 18.48 -13.07 -5.21
C GLY A 186 18.17 -13.62 -3.81
N PHE A 187 17.34 -14.67 -3.71
CA PHE A 187 16.80 -15.24 -2.46
C PHE A 187 15.89 -14.31 -1.65
N GLU A 188 15.35 -13.25 -2.27
CA GLU A 188 14.40 -12.34 -1.63
C GLU A 188 13.08 -13.08 -1.27
N SER A 189 12.49 -12.88 -0.08
CA SER A 189 11.27 -13.60 0.31
C SER A 189 10.04 -13.13 -0.49
N LEU A 190 9.50 -14.00 -1.34
CA LEU A 190 8.23 -13.79 -2.05
C LEU A 190 7.04 -14.53 -1.38
N ILE A 191 7.24 -15.02 -0.15
CA ILE A 191 6.22 -15.63 0.71
C ILE A 191 5.11 -14.61 1.02
N GLY A 192 3.85 -15.00 0.86
CA GLY A 192 2.67 -14.14 1.01
C GLY A 192 1.88 -13.99 -0.28
N GLY A 193 0.94 -13.03 -0.29
CA GLY A 193 0.14 -12.68 -1.46
C GLY A 193 -1.01 -13.65 -1.72
N TYR A 194 -1.58 -13.55 -2.92
CA TYR A 194 -2.75 -14.35 -3.33
C TYR A 194 -2.40 -15.27 -4.49
N TYR A 195 -2.85 -16.52 -4.40
CA TYR A 195 -3.06 -17.35 -5.58
C TYR A 195 -4.10 -16.67 -6.48
N THR A 196 -3.77 -16.42 -7.74
CA THR A 196 -4.57 -15.50 -8.56
C THR A 196 -5.92 -16.09 -8.96
N ASN A 197 -5.98 -17.39 -9.23
CA ASN A 197 -7.18 -18.08 -9.70
C ASN A 197 -7.38 -19.47 -9.05
N GLY A 198 -8.06 -20.40 -9.73
CA GLY A 198 -8.23 -21.79 -9.30
C GLY A 198 -6.94 -22.61 -9.07
N ARG A 199 -5.77 -22.10 -9.48
CA ARG A 199 -4.46 -22.77 -9.38
C ARG A 199 -3.58 -22.13 -8.28
N THR A 200 -2.30 -22.51 -8.25
CA THR A 200 -1.34 -22.10 -7.22
C THR A 200 -0.29 -21.09 -7.73
N LEU A 201 -0.46 -20.60 -8.95
CA LEU A 201 0.37 -19.55 -9.55
C LEU A 201 0.02 -18.17 -8.94
N LYS A 202 1.03 -17.30 -8.84
CA LYS A 202 0.91 -15.92 -8.34
C LYS A 202 1.31 -14.95 -9.45
N PHE A 203 0.33 -14.46 -10.20
CA PHE A 203 0.51 -13.42 -11.23
C PHE A 203 0.38 -12.03 -10.58
N THR A 204 1.45 -11.24 -10.62
CA THR A 204 1.52 -9.97 -9.88
C THR A 204 0.68 -8.86 -10.52
N PHE A 205 0.52 -8.82 -11.86
CA PHE A 205 -0.25 -7.80 -12.56
C PHE A 205 -1.76 -7.79 -12.20
N PRO A 206 -2.51 -8.90 -12.34
CA PRO A 206 -3.91 -8.97 -11.88
C PRO A 206 -4.04 -8.86 -10.36
N THR A 207 -3.02 -9.28 -9.60
CA THR A 207 -2.99 -9.04 -8.14
C THR A 207 -2.95 -7.55 -7.83
N ALA A 208 -2.10 -6.78 -8.54
CA ALA A 208 -2.04 -5.33 -8.40
C ALA A 208 -3.37 -4.67 -8.77
N ALA A 209 -3.94 -4.97 -9.95
CA ALA A 209 -5.22 -4.41 -10.37
C ALA A 209 -6.36 -4.71 -9.37
N THR A 210 -6.39 -5.93 -8.83
CA THR A 210 -7.32 -6.31 -7.75
C THR A 210 -7.14 -5.41 -6.53
N MET A 211 -5.90 -5.19 -6.07
CA MET A 211 -5.63 -4.33 -4.92
C MET A 211 -6.00 -2.87 -5.18
N THR A 212 -5.75 -2.31 -6.37
CA THR A 212 -6.16 -0.94 -6.71
C THR A 212 -7.68 -0.79 -6.71
N VAL A 213 -8.41 -1.75 -7.27
CA VAL A 213 -9.88 -1.74 -7.31
C VAL A 213 -10.46 -1.92 -5.90
N LEU A 214 -9.94 -2.85 -5.07
CA LEU A 214 -10.36 -2.99 -3.67
C LEU A 214 -10.06 -1.71 -2.86
N ALA A 215 -8.89 -1.10 -3.04
CA ALA A 215 -8.57 0.18 -2.38
C ALA A 215 -9.55 1.29 -2.80
N TRP A 216 -9.92 1.37 -4.07
CA TRP A 216 -10.95 2.31 -4.54
C TRP A 216 -12.32 2.02 -3.91
N GLY A 217 -12.74 0.76 -3.90
CA GLY A 217 -13.97 0.30 -3.28
C GLY A 217 -14.07 0.66 -1.80
N ILE A 218 -13.03 0.34 -1.02
CA ILE A 218 -12.96 0.62 0.41
C ILE A 218 -12.88 2.13 0.68
N LEU A 219 -12.03 2.89 -0.05
CA LEU A 219 -11.94 4.35 0.08
C LEU A 219 -13.29 5.03 -0.09
N ASN A 220 -14.06 4.59 -1.08
CA ASN A 220 -15.30 5.25 -1.44
C ASN A 220 -16.52 4.66 -0.68
N ASN A 221 -16.42 3.47 -0.07
CA ASN A 221 -17.48 2.75 0.65
C ASN A 221 -17.16 2.44 2.12
N GLU A 222 -16.23 3.15 2.77
CA GLU A 222 -15.79 2.86 4.15
C GLU A 222 -16.97 2.73 5.15
N ASP A 223 -18.03 3.51 4.95
CA ASP A 223 -19.28 3.44 5.72
C ASP A 223 -20.12 2.19 5.45
N GLY A 224 -20.08 1.63 4.24
CA GLY A 224 -20.72 0.38 3.88
C GLY A 224 -20.03 -0.81 4.53
N TYR A 225 -18.71 -0.84 4.47
CA TYR A 225 -17.86 -1.81 5.17
C TYR A 225 -18.03 -1.73 6.70
N ALA A 226 -18.03 -0.53 7.27
CA ALA A 226 -18.28 -0.34 8.70
C ALA A 226 -19.69 -0.79 9.11
N ARG A 227 -20.72 -0.55 8.29
CA ARG A 227 -22.08 -1.09 8.54
C ARG A 227 -22.17 -2.61 8.38
N ALA A 228 -21.29 -3.23 7.60
CA ALA A 228 -21.19 -4.68 7.47
C ALA A 228 -20.44 -5.34 8.65
N ASP A 229 -19.69 -4.55 9.44
CA ASP A 229 -18.69 -4.98 10.44
C ASP A 229 -17.43 -5.63 9.81
N GLU A 230 -17.17 -5.33 8.54
CA GLU A 230 -16.13 -5.97 7.71
C GLU A 230 -14.97 -5.01 7.34
N LEU A 231 -14.95 -3.78 7.87
CA LEU A 231 -13.94 -2.77 7.47
C LEU A 231 -12.50 -3.18 7.84
N ALA A 232 -12.29 -3.78 9.01
CA ALA A 232 -10.96 -4.26 9.41
C ALA A 232 -10.49 -5.39 8.48
N LEU A 233 -11.39 -6.32 8.14
CA LEU A 233 -11.12 -7.47 7.27
C LEU A 233 -10.90 -7.05 5.81
N ALA A 234 -11.59 -5.99 5.34
CA ALA A 234 -11.33 -5.39 4.04
C ALA A 234 -9.96 -4.67 3.98
N LYS A 235 -9.59 -3.93 5.03
CA LYS A 235 -8.24 -3.34 5.15
C LYS A 235 -7.15 -4.42 5.24
N ASP A 236 -7.40 -5.55 5.92
CA ASP A 236 -6.48 -6.70 5.98
C ASP A 236 -6.36 -7.43 4.63
N ALA A 237 -7.47 -7.69 3.93
CA ALA A 237 -7.45 -8.28 2.60
C ALA A 237 -6.66 -7.43 1.59
N LEU A 238 -6.76 -6.10 1.68
CA LEU A 238 -5.94 -5.18 0.91
C LEU A 238 -4.45 -5.24 1.32
N HIS A 239 -4.17 -5.22 2.62
CA HIS A 239 -2.81 -5.25 3.16
C HIS A 239 -2.05 -6.53 2.76
N TRP A 240 -2.73 -7.68 2.76
CA TRP A 240 -2.15 -8.98 2.39
C TRP A 240 -1.58 -8.99 0.96
N GLY A 241 -2.31 -8.39 0.02
CA GLY A 241 -1.88 -8.27 -1.38
C GLY A 241 -0.80 -7.19 -1.55
N THR A 242 -0.95 -6.01 -0.93
CA THR A 242 0.07 -4.95 -1.09
C THR A 242 1.40 -5.29 -0.46
N LEU A 243 1.43 -5.98 0.69
CA LEU A 243 2.67 -6.48 1.29
C LEU A 243 3.40 -7.49 0.37
N TYR A 244 2.68 -8.20 -0.49
CA TYR A 244 3.27 -9.03 -1.54
C TYR A 244 3.79 -8.19 -2.72
N LEU A 245 3.09 -7.13 -3.14
CA LEU A 245 3.61 -6.20 -4.15
C LEU A 245 4.93 -5.54 -3.69
N GLU A 246 5.03 -5.17 -2.40
CA GLU A 246 6.28 -4.66 -1.82
C GLU A 246 7.40 -5.70 -1.84
N LYS A 247 7.11 -6.96 -1.51
CA LYS A 247 8.09 -8.07 -1.61
C LYS A 247 8.52 -8.35 -3.05
N CYS A 248 7.62 -8.20 -4.02
CA CYS A 248 7.95 -8.36 -5.44
C CYS A 248 8.85 -7.22 -5.96
N HIS A 249 8.71 -6.00 -5.45
CA HIS A 249 9.56 -4.87 -5.82
C HIS A 249 10.86 -4.85 -5.00
N THR A 250 11.84 -5.63 -5.44
CA THR A 250 13.07 -5.89 -4.66
C THR A 250 14.18 -4.86 -4.86
N LYS A 251 14.14 -4.12 -5.98
CA LYS A 251 15.10 -3.07 -6.36
C LYS A 251 14.30 -1.98 -7.10
N PRO A 252 14.73 -0.70 -7.12
CA PRO A 252 13.93 0.41 -7.67
C PRO A 252 13.48 0.27 -9.14
N GLU A 253 14.08 -0.65 -9.88
CA GLU A 253 13.78 -0.95 -11.29
C GLU A 253 13.53 -2.46 -11.51
N GLU A 254 13.12 -3.20 -10.48
CA GLU A 254 12.81 -4.64 -10.59
C GLU A 254 11.55 -5.02 -9.80
N ILE A 255 10.57 -5.60 -10.51
CA ILE A 255 9.39 -6.23 -9.88
C ILE A 255 9.16 -7.66 -10.41
N TYR A 256 8.94 -8.61 -9.49
CA TYR A 256 8.55 -9.98 -9.83
C TYR A 256 7.12 -10.04 -10.39
N ALA A 257 7.00 -10.50 -11.63
CA ALA A 257 5.76 -10.63 -12.39
C ALA A 257 4.99 -11.93 -12.09
N LEU A 258 5.72 -13.00 -11.78
CA LEU A 258 5.20 -14.35 -11.65
C LEU A 258 6.02 -15.13 -10.61
N VAL A 259 5.34 -15.85 -9.72
CA VAL A 259 5.93 -16.90 -8.87
C VAL A 259 5.14 -18.20 -9.02
N GLY A 260 5.84 -19.28 -9.38
CA GLY A 260 5.28 -20.60 -9.66
C GLY A 260 5.90 -21.27 -10.88
N ASP A 261 5.79 -22.60 -10.95
CA ASP A 261 6.24 -23.41 -12.08
C ASP A 261 5.04 -23.66 -13.00
N VAL A 262 4.92 -22.91 -14.10
CA VAL A 262 3.71 -22.91 -14.94
C VAL A 262 3.43 -24.27 -15.56
N ASP A 263 4.44 -24.92 -16.15
CA ASP A 263 4.23 -26.23 -16.77
C ASP A 263 3.86 -27.30 -15.73
N LYS A 264 4.51 -27.32 -14.56
CA LYS A 264 4.10 -28.26 -13.49
C LYS A 264 2.73 -27.94 -12.94
N GLU A 265 2.46 -26.70 -12.56
CA GLU A 265 1.23 -26.30 -11.85
C GLU A 265 -0.03 -26.33 -12.72
N ILE A 266 0.12 -26.37 -14.04
CA ILE A 266 -0.97 -26.51 -15.00
C ILE A 266 -1.10 -27.94 -15.52
N ARG A 267 0.01 -28.59 -15.93
CA ARG A 267 0.00 -29.89 -16.64
C ARG A 267 0.22 -31.11 -15.75
N GLU A 268 1.06 -31.02 -14.73
CA GLU A 268 1.48 -32.17 -13.91
C GLU A 268 0.74 -32.22 -12.56
N TRP A 269 0.46 -31.06 -11.97
CA TRP A 269 -0.08 -30.91 -10.61
C TRP A 269 -1.57 -30.60 -10.60
N TRP A 270 -2.27 -31.25 -9.66
CA TRP A 270 -3.55 -30.83 -9.14
C TRP A 270 -3.65 -31.31 -7.69
N GLY A 271 -3.68 -30.39 -6.72
CA GLY A 271 -3.67 -30.75 -5.31
C GLY A 271 -3.83 -29.54 -4.39
N ARG A 272 -3.60 -29.73 -3.10
CA ARG A 272 -3.52 -28.64 -2.10
C ARG A 272 -2.24 -27.82 -2.31
N PRO A 273 -2.27 -26.47 -2.19
CA PRO A 273 -1.05 -25.67 -2.18
C PRO A 273 -0.11 -26.02 -1.02
N GLU A 274 -0.65 -26.57 0.07
CA GLU A 274 0.08 -27.12 1.21
C GLU A 274 0.96 -28.34 0.82
N ASP A 275 0.51 -29.16 -0.13
CA ASP A 275 1.18 -30.40 -0.55
C ASP A 275 2.33 -30.14 -1.57
N ILE A 276 2.59 -28.88 -1.96
CA ILE A 276 3.59 -28.54 -3.00
C ILE A 276 5.03 -28.73 -2.48
N ASN A 277 5.64 -29.83 -2.92
CA ASN A 277 7.00 -30.20 -2.55
C ASN A 277 8.09 -29.68 -3.53
N PHE A 278 7.74 -29.39 -4.79
CA PHE A 278 8.67 -28.98 -5.85
C PHE A 278 9.11 -27.50 -5.77
N HIS A 279 10.17 -27.16 -6.53
CA HIS A 279 10.65 -25.78 -6.63
C HIS A 279 9.71 -24.93 -7.50
N ARG A 280 9.40 -23.73 -7.02
CA ARG A 280 8.63 -22.70 -7.72
C ARG A 280 9.57 -21.54 -8.09
N PRO A 281 9.90 -21.35 -9.38
CA PRO A 281 10.73 -20.24 -9.84
C PRO A 281 9.99 -18.90 -9.75
N ALA A 282 10.74 -17.81 -9.85
CA ALA A 282 10.23 -16.45 -9.84
C ALA A 282 10.83 -15.63 -11.00
N TYR A 283 9.98 -14.90 -11.72
CA TYR A 283 10.34 -14.17 -12.92
C TYR A 283 10.07 -12.68 -12.73
N SER A 284 11.04 -11.82 -13.04
CA SER A 284 10.97 -10.37 -12.87
C SER A 284 11.10 -9.59 -14.17
N VAL A 285 10.49 -8.41 -14.20
CA VAL A 285 10.72 -7.39 -15.22
C VAL A 285 11.77 -6.39 -14.72
N THR A 286 12.59 -5.88 -15.64
CA THR A 286 13.82 -5.10 -15.39
C THR A 286 14.06 -4.10 -16.53
N PRO A 287 15.03 -3.16 -16.46
CA PRO A 287 15.35 -2.26 -17.58
C PRO A 287 15.63 -2.95 -18.92
N ASN A 288 16.16 -4.18 -18.89
CA ASN A 288 16.47 -4.99 -20.07
C ASN A 288 15.28 -5.78 -20.61
N ASN A 289 14.30 -6.09 -19.74
CA ASN A 289 13.07 -6.80 -20.06
C ASN A 289 11.90 -6.07 -19.35
N PRO A 290 11.49 -4.89 -19.87
CA PRO A 290 10.55 -4.00 -19.20
C PRO A 290 9.13 -4.55 -19.13
N GLY A 291 8.36 -4.04 -18.16
CA GLY A 291 6.97 -4.40 -17.94
C GLY A 291 6.20 -3.25 -17.33
N SER A 292 5.89 -2.26 -18.17
CA SER A 292 5.21 -1.02 -17.80
C SER A 292 3.89 -1.28 -17.07
N GLU A 293 3.07 -2.19 -17.60
CA GLU A 293 1.70 -2.43 -17.14
C GLU A 293 1.71 -2.89 -15.68
N LEU A 294 2.53 -3.92 -15.43
CA LEU A 294 2.79 -4.49 -14.12
C LEU A 294 3.34 -3.47 -13.14
N ALA A 295 4.37 -2.71 -13.53
CA ALA A 295 5.03 -1.76 -12.64
C ALA A 295 4.11 -0.57 -12.30
N ALA A 296 3.40 -0.03 -13.28
CA ALA A 296 2.46 1.08 -13.08
C ALA A 296 1.21 0.66 -12.30
N GLU A 297 0.60 -0.51 -12.57
CA GLU A 297 -0.53 -0.98 -11.76
C GLU A 297 -0.10 -1.32 -10.32
N ALA A 298 1.10 -1.88 -10.12
CA ALA A 298 1.65 -2.07 -8.77
C ALA A 298 1.87 -0.73 -8.04
N ALA A 299 2.31 0.31 -8.76
CA ALA A 299 2.36 1.67 -8.22
C ALA A 299 0.96 2.24 -7.89
N ALA A 300 -0.04 2.01 -8.74
CA ALA A 300 -1.42 2.42 -8.51
C ALA A 300 -1.99 1.77 -7.23
N ALA A 301 -1.81 0.46 -7.08
CA ALA A 301 -2.26 -0.32 -5.92
C ALA A 301 -1.65 0.17 -4.61
N LEU A 302 -0.33 0.42 -4.61
CA LEU A 302 0.40 0.88 -3.43
C LEU A 302 0.07 2.34 -3.09
N ALA A 303 -0.03 3.22 -4.10
CA ALA A 303 -0.47 4.60 -3.90
C ALA A 303 -1.89 4.66 -3.31
N ALA A 304 -2.86 3.93 -3.89
CA ALA A 304 -4.23 3.85 -3.40
C ALA A 304 -4.30 3.35 -1.94
N SER A 305 -3.56 2.29 -1.62
CA SER A 305 -3.56 1.67 -0.30
C SER A 305 -2.86 2.51 0.77
N SER A 306 -1.88 3.35 0.40
CA SER A 306 -1.23 4.29 1.30
C SER A 306 -2.19 5.35 1.90
N ILE A 307 -3.38 5.52 1.31
CA ILE A 307 -4.45 6.38 1.81
C ILE A 307 -5.24 5.67 2.94
N LEU A 308 -5.55 4.38 2.76
CA LEU A 308 -6.36 3.58 3.70
C LEU A 308 -5.58 3.05 4.91
N LEU A 309 -4.33 2.66 4.69
CA LEU A 309 -3.47 2.06 5.71
C LEU A 309 -2.62 3.13 6.44
N GLY A 310 -3.02 4.40 6.33
CA GLY A 310 -2.30 5.58 6.83
C GLY A 310 -2.25 5.74 8.35
N GLU A 311 -2.90 4.86 9.10
CA GLU A 311 -2.84 4.78 10.57
C GLU A 311 -1.46 4.28 11.06
N ASP A 312 -0.68 3.63 10.18
CA ASP A 312 0.73 3.26 10.37
C ASP A 312 1.62 4.14 9.47
N PRO A 313 2.31 5.18 10.01
CA PRO A 313 3.14 6.07 9.22
C PRO A 313 4.33 5.37 8.53
N ALA A 314 4.86 4.29 9.10
CA ALA A 314 5.98 3.57 8.50
C ALA A 314 5.52 2.80 7.26
N ARG A 315 4.36 2.12 7.35
CA ARG A 315 3.72 1.43 6.23
C ARG A 315 3.25 2.39 5.13
N LYS A 316 2.66 3.53 5.49
CA LYS A 316 2.32 4.59 4.54
C LYS A 316 3.55 5.08 3.76
N ASN A 317 4.65 5.36 4.47
CA ASN A 317 5.89 5.80 3.84
C ASN A 317 6.52 4.71 2.96
N SER A 318 6.38 3.43 3.34
CA SER A 318 6.81 2.29 2.51
C SER A 318 6.03 2.19 1.20
N HIS A 319 4.70 2.10 1.29
CA HIS A 319 3.82 2.03 0.11
C HIS A 319 4.06 3.22 -0.82
N MET A 320 4.26 4.42 -0.26
CA MET A 320 4.56 5.62 -1.03
C MET A 320 5.96 5.60 -1.68
N ARG A 321 6.99 5.03 -1.02
CA ARG A 321 8.31 4.83 -1.63
C ARG A 321 8.22 3.86 -2.81
N HIS A 322 7.68 2.65 -2.58
CA HIS A 322 7.55 1.64 -3.62
C HIS A 322 6.71 2.15 -4.80
N ALA A 323 5.59 2.83 -4.56
CA ALA A 323 4.75 3.37 -5.62
C ALA A 323 5.48 4.41 -6.50
N LYS A 324 6.32 5.28 -5.90
CA LYS A 324 7.09 6.27 -6.66
C LYS A 324 8.24 5.64 -7.45
N GLU A 325 8.94 4.67 -6.88
CA GLU A 325 10.01 3.92 -7.54
C GLU A 325 9.44 3.11 -8.73
N LEU A 326 8.41 2.31 -8.50
CA LEU A 326 7.71 1.52 -9.54
C LEU A 326 7.14 2.36 -10.68
N TYR A 327 6.52 3.52 -10.36
CA TYR A 327 6.02 4.42 -11.39
C TYR A 327 7.16 5.04 -12.21
N SER A 328 8.27 5.43 -11.57
CA SER A 328 9.45 5.92 -12.30
C SER A 328 10.06 4.84 -13.19
N PHE A 329 10.11 3.58 -12.73
CA PHE A 329 10.56 2.45 -13.54
C PHE A 329 9.65 2.28 -14.77
N ALA A 330 8.33 2.25 -14.58
CA ALA A 330 7.35 2.13 -15.66
C ALA A 330 7.42 3.29 -16.68
N THR A 331 7.64 4.54 -16.25
CA THR A 331 7.76 5.67 -17.18
C THR A 331 9.08 5.71 -17.93
N ASN A 332 10.18 5.25 -17.31
CA ASN A 332 11.53 5.36 -17.86
C ASN A 332 11.86 4.18 -18.80
N TYR A 333 11.35 2.99 -18.49
CA TYR A 333 11.63 1.74 -19.20
C TYR A 333 10.33 1.13 -19.71
N ARG A 334 9.78 1.70 -20.79
CA ARG A 334 8.51 1.24 -21.34
C ARG A 334 8.63 -0.05 -22.13
N GLY A 335 7.74 -0.99 -21.88
CA GLY A 335 7.56 -2.21 -22.68
C GLY A 335 6.61 -3.22 -22.03
N ASP A 336 6.22 -4.22 -22.83
CA ASP A 336 5.15 -5.18 -22.52
C ASP A 336 5.63 -6.29 -21.57
N TYR A 337 5.07 -6.33 -20.36
CA TYR A 337 5.45 -7.29 -19.32
C TYR A 337 5.25 -8.76 -19.74
N SER A 338 4.30 -9.02 -20.65
CA SER A 338 4.00 -10.35 -21.18
C SER A 338 4.90 -10.77 -22.34
N LYS A 339 5.68 -9.84 -22.93
CA LYS A 339 6.85 -10.16 -23.76
C LYS A 339 8.10 -10.40 -22.91
N ALA A 340 8.26 -9.65 -21.82
CA ALA A 340 9.37 -9.82 -20.87
C ALA A 340 9.31 -11.14 -20.08
N VAL A 341 8.10 -11.60 -19.72
CA VAL A 341 7.86 -12.90 -19.08
C VAL A 341 6.81 -13.69 -19.89
N PRO A 342 7.18 -14.35 -21.01
CA PRO A 342 6.24 -15.01 -21.92
C PRO A 342 5.30 -16.05 -21.27
N LEU A 343 5.70 -16.63 -20.14
CA LEU A 343 4.88 -17.59 -19.37
C LEU A 343 3.56 -17.00 -18.84
N VAL A 344 3.42 -15.67 -18.74
CA VAL A 344 2.15 -15.04 -18.33
C VAL A 344 1.16 -14.92 -19.50
N ALA A 345 1.62 -15.04 -20.74
CA ALA A 345 0.84 -14.70 -21.93
C ALA A 345 -0.27 -15.71 -22.27
N GLU A 346 -0.28 -16.90 -21.65
CA GLU A 346 -1.39 -17.87 -21.73
C GLU A 346 -2.55 -17.50 -20.77
N PHE A 347 -2.32 -16.62 -19.79
CA PHE A 347 -3.28 -16.34 -18.70
C PHE A 347 -3.68 -14.85 -18.60
N TYR A 348 -2.69 -13.96 -18.56
CA TYR A 348 -2.84 -12.54 -18.22
C TYR A 348 -1.99 -11.65 -19.16
N LYS A 349 -1.98 -11.97 -20.46
CA LYS A 349 -1.28 -11.20 -21.50
C LYS A 349 -1.84 -9.77 -21.59
N SER A 350 -0.96 -8.77 -21.75
CA SER A 350 -1.36 -7.40 -22.11
C SER A 350 -2.04 -7.36 -23.49
N TRP A 351 -3.23 -6.76 -23.58
CA TRP A 351 -3.91 -6.43 -24.85
C TRP A 351 -4.27 -4.94 -24.95
N SER A 352 -4.57 -4.30 -23.82
CA SER A 352 -4.84 -2.86 -23.68
C SER A 352 -3.65 -1.96 -24.04
N GLY A 353 -2.42 -2.46 -23.82
CA GLY A 353 -1.17 -1.69 -23.84
C GLY A 353 -0.71 -1.33 -22.42
N ASP A 354 0.15 -0.32 -22.31
CA ASP A 354 0.60 0.26 -21.03
C ASP A 354 0.23 1.75 -20.87
N GLU A 355 -0.51 2.29 -21.82
CA GLU A 355 -0.83 3.71 -21.91
C GLU A 355 -1.84 4.14 -20.83
N ASP A 356 -2.85 3.31 -20.54
CA ASP A 356 -3.82 3.59 -19.50
C ASP A 356 -3.32 3.25 -18.09
N GLU A 357 -2.45 2.25 -17.87
CA GLU A 357 -1.78 2.02 -16.57
C GLU A 357 -0.91 3.21 -16.17
N LEU A 358 -0.14 3.79 -17.08
CA LEU A 358 0.68 4.96 -16.77
C LEU A 358 -0.17 6.16 -16.35
N VAL A 359 -1.32 6.38 -17.01
CA VAL A 359 -2.27 7.44 -16.63
C VAL A 359 -2.93 7.12 -15.29
N TRP A 360 -3.40 5.88 -15.11
CA TRP A 360 -4.05 5.36 -13.90
C TRP A 360 -3.15 5.46 -12.66
N ALA A 361 -1.91 4.99 -12.75
CA ALA A 361 -0.91 5.10 -11.69
C ALA A 361 -0.60 6.55 -11.32
N SER A 362 -0.47 7.43 -12.32
CA SER A 362 -0.26 8.87 -12.11
C SER A 362 -1.47 9.51 -11.42
N LEU A 363 -2.70 9.11 -11.73
CA LEU A 363 -3.91 9.58 -11.04
C LEU A 363 -3.95 9.11 -9.59
N TRP A 364 -3.56 7.87 -9.29
CA TRP A 364 -3.48 7.37 -7.91
C TRP A 364 -2.35 8.00 -7.11
N LEU A 365 -1.19 8.27 -7.71
CA LEU A 365 -0.10 9.02 -7.08
C LEU A 365 -0.50 10.46 -6.77
N TYR A 366 -1.20 11.16 -7.67
CA TYR A 366 -1.81 12.45 -7.35
C TYR A 366 -2.79 12.31 -6.16
N ARG A 367 -3.71 11.35 -6.22
CA ARG A 367 -4.72 11.12 -5.17
C ARG A 367 -4.10 10.90 -3.79
N ALA A 368 -2.96 10.21 -3.73
CA ALA A 368 -2.29 9.84 -2.48
C ALA A 368 -1.26 10.87 -1.96
N THR A 369 -0.77 11.77 -2.81
CA THR A 369 0.26 12.77 -2.46
C THR A 369 -0.22 14.22 -2.44
N GLY A 370 -1.25 14.56 -3.21
CA GLY A 370 -1.61 15.95 -3.53
C GLY A 370 -0.64 16.64 -4.52
N ASP A 371 0.38 15.94 -5.02
CA ASP A 371 1.38 16.51 -5.92
C ASP A 371 0.82 16.63 -7.35
N ARG A 372 0.52 17.87 -7.74
CA ARG A 372 -0.02 18.24 -9.06
C ARG A 372 0.77 17.70 -10.24
N THR A 373 2.08 17.48 -10.09
CA THR A 373 2.92 17.01 -11.21
C THR A 373 2.39 15.68 -11.78
N TYR A 374 1.87 14.80 -10.92
CA TYR A 374 1.21 13.56 -11.35
C TYR A 374 -0.14 13.79 -12.03
N LEU A 375 -0.93 14.79 -11.62
CA LEU A 375 -2.20 15.13 -12.31
C LEU A 375 -1.95 15.72 -13.70
N ASP A 376 -0.98 16.63 -13.81
CA ASP A 376 -0.65 17.27 -15.09
C ASP A 376 0.11 16.32 -16.03
N ASN A 377 0.90 15.39 -15.50
CA ASN A 377 1.42 14.25 -16.26
C ASN A 377 0.30 13.30 -16.72
N ALA A 378 -0.67 12.96 -15.88
CA ALA A 378 -1.81 12.13 -16.26
C ALA A 378 -2.58 12.73 -17.45
N LYS A 379 -2.92 14.04 -17.40
CA LYS A 379 -3.56 14.76 -18.51
C LYS A 379 -2.72 14.72 -19.80
N ARG A 380 -1.41 14.99 -19.67
CA ARG A 380 -0.45 15.01 -20.79
C ARG A 380 -0.38 13.65 -21.49
N MET A 381 -0.26 12.58 -20.71
CA MET A 381 -0.24 11.20 -21.20
C MET A 381 -1.58 10.82 -21.81
N TYR A 382 -2.70 11.06 -21.13
CA TYR A 382 -4.06 10.78 -21.61
C TYR A 382 -4.33 11.39 -22.99
N HIS A 383 -3.92 12.64 -23.21
CA HIS A 383 -3.99 13.31 -24.51
C HIS A 383 -3.07 12.66 -25.55
N ASN A 384 -1.80 12.45 -25.23
CA ASN A 384 -0.79 11.97 -26.17
C ASN A 384 -1.05 10.52 -26.64
N PHE A 385 -1.52 9.68 -25.72
CA PHE A 385 -1.96 8.29 -25.95
C PHE A 385 -3.39 8.22 -26.52
N ARG A 386 -4.04 9.36 -26.77
CA ARG A 386 -5.38 9.46 -27.39
C ARG A 386 -6.46 8.67 -26.64
N LEU A 387 -6.34 8.55 -25.32
CA LEU A 387 -7.25 7.76 -24.49
C LEU A 387 -8.69 8.30 -24.45
N SER A 388 -8.94 9.53 -24.92
CA SER A 388 -10.28 10.06 -25.20
C SER A 388 -11.00 9.34 -26.34
N THR A 389 -10.26 8.83 -27.33
CA THR A 389 -10.81 8.16 -28.53
C THR A 389 -10.60 6.65 -28.54
N LYS A 390 -9.86 6.08 -27.56
CA LYS A 390 -9.78 4.62 -27.35
C LYS A 390 -11.19 4.05 -27.16
N GLN A 391 -11.52 3.01 -27.93
CA GLN A 391 -12.77 2.27 -27.80
C GLN A 391 -12.69 1.39 -26.56
N VAL A 392 -13.68 1.47 -25.67
CA VAL A 392 -13.69 0.78 -24.38
C VAL A 392 -14.98 -0.01 -24.22
N SER A 393 -14.85 -1.31 -23.97
CA SER A 393 -15.95 -2.21 -23.61
C SER A 393 -15.74 -2.92 -22.28
N GLU A 394 -14.61 -2.71 -21.61
CA GLU A 394 -14.31 -3.31 -20.31
C GLU A 394 -13.70 -2.31 -19.33
N PHE A 395 -13.74 -2.68 -18.06
CA PHE A 395 -12.83 -2.23 -17.03
C PHE A 395 -12.36 -3.50 -16.33
N SER A 396 -11.06 -3.76 -16.29
CA SER A 396 -10.54 -5.08 -15.93
C SER A 396 -9.18 -5.00 -15.25
N TRP A 397 -8.45 -6.11 -15.20
CA TRP A 397 -7.04 -6.12 -14.86
C TRP A 397 -6.16 -5.63 -16.01
N ASP A 398 -6.68 -5.56 -17.24
CA ASP A 398 -5.97 -5.18 -18.47
C ASP A 398 -6.29 -3.73 -18.89
N ASP A 399 -7.57 -3.33 -19.02
CA ASP A 399 -7.92 -1.96 -19.42
C ASP A 399 -8.39 -1.11 -18.23
N LYS A 400 -7.74 0.04 -18.05
CA LYS A 400 -7.98 1.04 -16.99
C LYS A 400 -8.57 2.34 -17.54
N THR A 401 -8.77 2.47 -18.85
CA THR A 401 -9.16 3.70 -19.55
C THR A 401 -10.44 4.32 -18.98
N LEU A 402 -11.45 3.50 -18.68
CA LEU A 402 -12.68 3.99 -18.05
C LEU A 402 -12.43 4.54 -16.64
N GLY A 403 -11.62 3.84 -15.83
CA GLY A 403 -11.20 4.31 -14.50
C GLY A 403 -10.40 5.61 -14.57
N ALA A 404 -9.49 5.73 -15.54
CA ALA A 404 -8.73 6.95 -15.79
C ALA A 404 -9.64 8.13 -16.17
N ARG A 405 -10.63 7.93 -17.04
CA ARG A 405 -11.65 8.95 -17.38
C ARG A 405 -12.45 9.42 -16.15
N ILE A 406 -12.90 8.48 -15.32
CA ILE A 406 -13.67 8.77 -14.10
C ILE A 406 -12.84 9.55 -13.07
N LEU A 407 -11.59 9.13 -12.83
CA LEU A 407 -10.70 9.84 -11.90
C LEU A 407 -10.28 11.21 -12.43
N LEU A 408 -10.02 11.36 -13.74
CA LEU A 408 -9.79 12.66 -14.36
C LEU A 408 -11.00 13.59 -14.15
N ALA A 409 -12.22 13.14 -14.48
CA ALA A 409 -13.45 13.91 -14.25
C ALA A 409 -13.62 14.35 -12.78
N LEU A 410 -13.37 13.44 -11.83
CA LEU A 410 -13.44 13.71 -10.39
C LEU A 410 -12.37 14.71 -9.91
N PHE A 411 -11.15 14.65 -10.45
CA PHE A 411 -10.01 15.45 -10.00
C PHE A 411 -9.90 16.81 -10.71
N THR A 412 -10.49 16.96 -11.89
CA THR A 412 -10.50 18.24 -12.62
C THR A 412 -11.83 18.98 -12.55
N LEU A 413 -12.94 18.27 -12.28
CA LEU A 413 -14.32 18.71 -12.55
C LEU A 413 -14.57 19.12 -14.02
N ASP A 414 -13.73 18.65 -14.94
CA ASP A 414 -13.88 18.89 -16.37
C ASP A 414 -14.94 17.93 -16.95
N GLU A 415 -16.01 18.51 -17.49
CA GLU A 415 -17.07 17.75 -18.12
C GLU A 415 -16.64 16.97 -19.36
N GLN A 416 -15.51 17.29 -20.00
CA GLN A 416 -15.03 16.50 -21.14
C GLN A 416 -14.75 15.05 -20.71
N TYR A 417 -13.96 14.84 -19.66
CA TYR A 417 -13.68 13.49 -19.16
C TYR A 417 -14.94 12.79 -18.64
N ALA A 418 -15.88 13.56 -18.06
CA ALA A 418 -17.18 13.04 -17.66
C ALA A 418 -17.97 12.51 -18.88
N ARG A 419 -18.08 13.30 -19.96
CA ARG A 419 -18.74 12.89 -21.21
C ARG A 419 -18.04 11.70 -21.89
N GLU A 420 -16.71 11.65 -21.85
CA GLU A 420 -15.92 10.53 -22.39
C GLU A 420 -16.13 9.23 -21.60
N ALA A 421 -16.43 9.31 -20.29
CA ALA A 421 -16.86 8.16 -19.49
C ALA A 421 -18.35 7.81 -19.69
N GLU A 422 -19.22 8.83 -19.79
CA GLU A 422 -20.66 8.67 -20.05
C GLU A 422 -20.91 7.94 -21.38
N ALA A 423 -20.16 8.25 -22.44
CA ALA A 423 -20.27 7.57 -23.73
C ALA A 423 -20.06 6.03 -23.61
N VAL A 424 -19.14 5.61 -22.74
CA VAL A 424 -18.90 4.18 -22.45
C VAL A 424 -20.06 3.64 -21.62
N CYS A 425 -20.40 4.27 -20.51
CA CYS A 425 -21.42 3.77 -19.60
C CYS A 425 -22.85 3.82 -20.19
N ASP A 426 -23.15 4.70 -21.14
CA ASP A 426 -24.40 4.69 -21.91
C ASP A 426 -24.46 3.51 -22.88
N ASN A 427 -23.39 3.22 -23.63
CA ASN A 427 -23.33 2.01 -24.45
C ASN A 427 -23.48 0.76 -23.57
N VAL A 428 -22.69 0.66 -22.49
CA VAL A 428 -22.72 -0.46 -21.55
C VAL A 428 -24.10 -0.66 -20.91
N ALA A 429 -24.71 0.40 -20.37
CA ALA A 429 -25.97 0.31 -19.64
C ALA A 429 -27.20 0.17 -20.55
N ARG A 430 -27.21 0.79 -21.75
CA ARG A 430 -28.41 0.90 -22.61
C ARG A 430 -28.40 -0.04 -23.81
N ASN A 431 -27.24 -0.47 -24.31
CA ASN A 431 -27.16 -1.31 -25.50
C ASN A 431 -27.54 -2.77 -25.20
N SER A 432 -28.71 -3.17 -25.68
CA SER A 432 -29.26 -4.51 -25.48
C SER A 432 -28.54 -5.62 -26.26
N SER A 433 -27.74 -5.31 -27.30
CA SER A 433 -26.90 -6.32 -27.96
C SER A 433 -25.69 -6.73 -27.13
N LEU A 434 -25.30 -5.91 -26.13
CA LEU A 434 -24.29 -6.24 -25.12
C LEU A 434 -24.94 -6.94 -23.91
N ARG A 435 -25.94 -7.79 -24.15
CA ARG A 435 -26.60 -8.63 -23.15
C ARG A 435 -26.72 -10.06 -23.64
N ASN A 436 -26.49 -11.03 -22.76
CA ASN A 436 -27.03 -12.37 -22.99
C ASN A 436 -28.57 -12.37 -22.80
N PRO A 437 -29.31 -13.41 -23.26
CA PRO A 437 -30.77 -13.49 -23.16
C PRO A 437 -31.36 -13.39 -21.74
N GLN A 438 -30.54 -13.44 -20.69
CA GLN A 438 -30.96 -13.34 -19.29
C GLN A 438 -30.64 -11.95 -18.67
N GLY A 439 -29.93 -11.06 -19.37
CA GLY A 439 -29.65 -9.69 -18.92
C GLY A 439 -28.26 -9.42 -18.32
N LEU A 440 -27.32 -10.38 -18.39
CA LEU A 440 -25.92 -10.14 -18.02
C LEU A 440 -25.19 -9.36 -19.12
N TYR A 441 -24.38 -8.37 -18.75
CA TYR A 441 -23.45 -7.68 -19.64
C TYR A 441 -22.39 -8.64 -20.17
N HIS A 442 -22.24 -8.74 -21.50
CA HIS A 442 -21.35 -9.74 -22.10
C HIS A 442 -20.66 -9.20 -23.35
N ILE A 443 -19.32 -9.14 -23.32
CA ILE A 443 -18.45 -8.59 -24.39
C ILE A 443 -17.95 -9.67 -25.37
N ASN A 444 -18.79 -10.69 -25.62
CA ASN A 444 -18.44 -11.89 -26.39
C ASN A 444 -17.12 -12.63 -25.99
N GLN A 445 -16.53 -12.33 -24.83
CA GLN A 445 -15.36 -13.03 -24.31
C GLN A 445 -15.73 -14.45 -23.87
N ALA A 446 -14.86 -15.42 -24.17
CA ALA A 446 -15.13 -16.83 -23.90
C ALA A 446 -15.01 -17.24 -22.42
N VAL A 447 -14.35 -16.41 -21.59
CA VAL A 447 -13.98 -16.71 -20.19
C VAL A 447 -14.26 -15.49 -19.31
N GLY A 448 -14.78 -15.69 -18.10
CA GLY A 448 -14.89 -14.61 -17.11
C GLY A 448 -15.96 -13.57 -17.42
N ALA A 449 -17.09 -13.94 -18.03
CA ALA A 449 -18.18 -13.03 -18.35
C ALA A 449 -18.66 -12.21 -17.12
N ILE A 450 -18.77 -12.86 -15.95
CA ILE A 450 -19.16 -12.20 -14.69
C ILE A 450 -18.11 -11.21 -14.18
N ARG A 451 -16.81 -11.51 -14.35
CA ARG A 451 -15.71 -10.61 -14.01
C ARG A 451 -15.82 -9.28 -14.77
N TYR A 452 -16.05 -9.35 -16.08
CA TYR A 452 -16.23 -8.16 -16.90
C TYR A 452 -17.52 -7.40 -16.55
N ALA A 453 -18.64 -8.10 -16.36
CA ALA A 453 -19.90 -7.49 -15.97
C ALA A 453 -19.83 -6.77 -14.61
N ALA A 454 -19.22 -7.38 -13.60
CA ALA A 454 -19.09 -6.81 -12.26
C ALA A 454 -18.11 -5.63 -12.22
N ASN A 455 -16.96 -5.73 -12.90
CA ASN A 455 -15.95 -4.68 -12.88
C ASN A 455 -16.42 -3.43 -13.66
N ILE A 456 -17.08 -3.58 -14.82
CA ILE A 456 -17.63 -2.42 -15.53
C ILE A 456 -18.88 -1.84 -14.85
N ALA A 457 -19.69 -2.68 -14.18
CA ALA A 457 -20.75 -2.22 -13.28
C ALA A 457 -20.20 -1.35 -12.15
N TYR A 458 -19.06 -1.71 -11.55
CA TYR A 458 -18.40 -0.90 -10.53
C TYR A 458 -17.90 0.44 -11.08
N ALA A 459 -17.18 0.44 -12.22
CA ALA A 459 -16.73 1.67 -12.84
C ALA A 459 -17.90 2.62 -13.20
N CYS A 460 -18.97 2.10 -13.80
CA CYS A 460 -20.14 2.91 -14.11
C CYS A 460 -20.95 3.33 -12.86
N TYR A 461 -20.93 2.57 -11.76
CA TYR A 461 -21.44 3.04 -10.46
C TYR A 461 -20.68 4.27 -9.97
N GLU A 462 -19.35 4.22 -9.98
CA GLU A 462 -18.48 5.33 -9.55
C GLU A 462 -18.67 6.57 -10.43
N LEU A 463 -18.80 6.40 -11.75
CA LEU A 463 -19.20 7.50 -12.65
C LEU A 463 -20.54 8.12 -12.25
N GLY A 464 -21.51 7.31 -11.81
CA GLY A 464 -22.80 7.80 -11.29
C GLY A 464 -22.66 8.74 -10.09
N GLU A 465 -21.81 8.40 -9.11
CA GLU A 465 -21.52 9.24 -7.94
C GLU A 465 -20.71 10.51 -8.33
N VAL A 466 -19.80 10.41 -9.31
CA VAL A 466 -19.09 11.58 -9.88
C VAL A 466 -20.05 12.53 -10.59
N LEU A 467 -21.03 12.01 -11.35
CA LEU A 467 -22.03 12.84 -12.05
C LEU A 467 -23.06 13.48 -11.10
N ILE A 468 -23.41 12.82 -9.99
CA ILE A 468 -24.12 13.48 -8.87
C ILE A 468 -23.30 14.68 -8.38
N THR A 469 -21.98 14.52 -8.22
CA THR A 469 -21.09 15.57 -7.71
C THR A 469 -20.87 16.73 -8.70
N ILE A 470 -20.81 16.47 -10.01
CA ILE A 470 -20.58 17.49 -11.05
C ILE A 470 -21.87 18.21 -11.45
N ARG A 471 -23.01 17.50 -11.57
CA ARG A 471 -24.24 18.03 -12.20
C ARG A 471 -25.50 18.00 -11.32
N ASP A 472 -25.43 17.55 -10.06
CA ASP A 472 -26.57 17.44 -9.15
C ASP A 472 -27.75 16.62 -9.73
N ILE A 473 -27.43 15.50 -10.40
CA ILE A 473 -28.41 14.57 -11.00
C ILE A 473 -28.65 13.41 -10.01
N PRO A 474 -29.67 13.45 -9.13
CA PRO A 474 -29.82 12.49 -8.01
C PRO A 474 -30.09 11.04 -8.46
N THR A 475 -30.60 10.85 -9.67
CA THR A 475 -30.93 9.54 -10.25
C THR A 475 -30.18 9.32 -11.57
N ASN A 476 -29.05 8.63 -11.50
CA ASN A 476 -28.26 8.25 -12.67
C ASN A 476 -28.57 6.78 -13.10
N PRO A 477 -28.79 6.49 -14.39
CA PRO A 477 -29.06 5.13 -14.88
C PRO A 477 -27.93 4.12 -14.64
N TYR A 478 -26.67 4.56 -14.53
CA TYR A 478 -25.52 3.68 -14.33
C TYR A 478 -25.55 2.97 -12.98
N ILE A 479 -26.06 3.63 -11.94
CA ILE A 479 -26.29 3.02 -10.61
C ILE A 479 -27.36 1.92 -10.70
N GLN A 480 -28.40 2.11 -11.52
CA GLN A 480 -29.44 1.08 -11.73
C GLN A 480 -28.89 -0.11 -12.53
N PHE A 481 -28.10 0.13 -13.58
CA PHE A 481 -27.38 -0.91 -14.30
C PHE A 481 -26.47 -1.72 -13.37
N ALA A 482 -25.68 -1.06 -12.52
CA ALA A 482 -24.78 -1.74 -11.59
C ALA A 482 -25.55 -2.65 -10.60
N ILE A 483 -26.66 -2.16 -10.04
CA ILE A 483 -27.53 -2.97 -9.16
C ILE A 483 -28.14 -4.15 -9.93
N GLN A 484 -28.53 -3.98 -11.19
CA GLN A 484 -29.04 -5.09 -12.02
C GLN A 484 -27.98 -6.18 -12.24
N GLN A 485 -26.73 -5.81 -12.53
CA GLN A 485 -25.65 -6.78 -12.73
C GLN A 485 -25.29 -7.53 -11.45
N VAL A 486 -25.23 -6.85 -10.29
CA VAL A 486 -25.03 -7.53 -8.99
C VAL A 486 -26.20 -8.46 -8.69
N ASN A 487 -27.43 -8.03 -8.90
CA ASN A 487 -28.60 -8.87 -8.64
C ASN A 487 -28.67 -10.09 -9.56
N PHE A 488 -28.22 -9.97 -10.83
CA PHE A 488 -28.04 -11.11 -11.73
C PHE A 488 -27.10 -12.17 -11.13
N ILE A 489 -25.94 -11.73 -10.65
CA ILE A 489 -24.90 -12.58 -10.04
C ILE A 489 -25.42 -13.24 -8.75
N LEU A 490 -26.25 -12.55 -7.97
CA LEU A 490 -26.78 -13.04 -6.69
C LEU A 490 -28.02 -13.94 -6.79
N GLY A 491 -28.81 -13.86 -7.87
CA GLY A 491 -30.00 -14.71 -8.03
C GLY A 491 -31.01 -14.37 -9.13
N ASP A 492 -30.99 -13.17 -9.71
CA ASP A 492 -32.06 -12.72 -10.64
C ASP A 492 -32.12 -13.52 -11.95
N SER A 493 -31.03 -14.22 -12.30
CA SER A 493 -30.96 -15.17 -13.42
C SER A 493 -31.73 -16.49 -13.19
N GLY A 494 -32.27 -16.71 -11.99
CA GLY A 494 -32.79 -18.00 -11.52
C GLY A 494 -31.77 -18.86 -10.76
N ARG A 495 -30.50 -18.43 -10.70
CA ARG A 495 -29.47 -18.97 -9.80
C ARG A 495 -28.53 -17.87 -9.29
N SER A 496 -27.87 -18.15 -8.18
CA SER A 496 -26.65 -17.45 -7.80
C SER A 496 -25.47 -17.98 -8.62
N PHE A 497 -24.50 -17.11 -8.89
CA PHE A 497 -23.16 -17.44 -9.39
C PHE A 497 -22.06 -17.20 -8.35
N MET A 498 -22.45 -16.77 -7.15
CA MET A 498 -21.57 -16.59 -5.99
C MET A 498 -21.62 -17.85 -5.11
N VAL A 499 -20.48 -18.53 -4.97
CA VAL A 499 -20.38 -19.80 -4.24
C VAL A 499 -20.77 -19.63 -2.77
N GLY A 500 -21.64 -20.50 -2.26
CA GLY A 500 -22.13 -20.44 -0.88
C GLY A 500 -23.19 -19.36 -0.61
N PHE A 501 -23.60 -18.57 -1.59
CA PHE A 501 -24.66 -17.58 -1.45
C PHE A 501 -25.89 -17.94 -2.30
N GLY A 502 -27.10 -17.73 -1.76
CA GLY A 502 -28.35 -17.82 -2.51
C GLY A 502 -28.73 -19.23 -3.01
N ASN A 503 -29.68 -19.28 -3.95
CA ASN A 503 -30.20 -20.53 -4.49
C ASN A 503 -29.36 -21.05 -5.66
N ASN A 504 -29.18 -22.37 -5.74
CA ASN A 504 -28.55 -23.08 -6.87
C ASN A 504 -27.14 -22.55 -7.25
N TYR A 505 -26.35 -22.15 -6.25
CA TYR A 505 -24.98 -21.67 -6.44
C TYR A 505 -24.03 -22.78 -6.97
N PRO A 506 -22.96 -22.42 -7.69
CA PRO A 506 -21.98 -23.36 -8.25
C PRO A 506 -21.28 -24.24 -7.21
N ARG A 507 -21.09 -25.53 -7.50
CA ARG A 507 -20.50 -26.51 -6.57
C ARG A 507 -19.33 -27.30 -7.12
N LYS A 508 -19.07 -27.28 -8.44
CA LYS A 508 -17.97 -28.02 -9.09
C LYS A 508 -16.87 -27.11 -9.59
N ILE A 509 -16.49 -26.13 -8.77
CA ILE A 509 -15.52 -25.06 -9.09
C ILE A 509 -14.18 -25.64 -9.53
N GLN A 510 -13.58 -25.06 -10.57
CA GLN A 510 -12.23 -25.40 -11.04
C GLN A 510 -11.12 -24.84 -10.13
N HIS A 511 -11.29 -24.95 -8.82
CA HIS A 511 -10.34 -24.50 -7.82
C HIS A 511 -9.72 -25.71 -7.10
N SER A 512 -8.40 -25.83 -7.23
CA SER A 512 -7.57 -26.95 -6.80
C SER A 512 -7.74 -27.29 -5.32
N ALA A 513 -7.39 -26.36 -4.42
CA ALA A 513 -7.43 -26.59 -2.98
C ALA A 513 -8.83 -26.96 -2.44
N SER A 514 -9.90 -26.36 -2.97
CA SER A 514 -11.28 -26.66 -2.50
C SER A 514 -11.83 -27.96 -3.07
N SER A 515 -11.30 -28.45 -4.19
CA SER A 515 -11.60 -29.80 -4.69
C SER A 515 -10.98 -30.92 -3.84
N CYS A 516 -10.07 -30.58 -2.94
CA CYS A 516 -9.41 -31.54 -2.05
C CYS A 516 -10.23 -31.84 -0.79
N PRO A 517 -10.18 -33.09 -0.29
CA PRO A 517 -10.64 -33.40 1.07
C PRO A 517 -9.72 -32.71 2.10
N ASN A 518 -10.13 -32.77 3.36
CA ASN A 518 -9.27 -32.43 4.49
C ASN A 518 -7.98 -33.27 4.48
N MET A 519 -6.97 -32.83 5.23
CA MET A 519 -5.84 -33.68 5.58
C MET A 519 -6.26 -34.70 6.65
N PRO A 520 -5.67 -35.91 6.69
CA PRO A 520 -4.53 -36.38 5.88
C PRO A 520 -4.91 -37.06 4.55
N GLN A 521 -6.18 -37.05 4.12
CA GLN A 521 -6.58 -37.72 2.88
C GLN A 521 -5.84 -37.15 1.65
N GLU A 522 -5.37 -38.02 0.77
CA GLU A 522 -4.68 -37.61 -0.47
C GLU A 522 -5.55 -36.70 -1.35
N CYS A 523 -4.89 -35.76 -2.05
CA CYS A 523 -5.49 -35.00 -3.14
C CYS A 523 -4.66 -35.12 -4.41
N GLY A 524 -5.33 -35.29 -5.55
CA GLY A 524 -4.71 -35.45 -6.85
C GLY A 524 -5.69 -35.22 -8.01
N TRP A 525 -5.30 -35.60 -9.22
CA TRP A 525 -6.18 -35.59 -10.40
C TRP A 525 -7.47 -36.41 -10.24
N LYS A 526 -7.50 -37.39 -9.33
CA LYS A 526 -8.73 -38.11 -8.91
C LYS A 526 -9.80 -37.17 -8.33
N ASN A 527 -9.37 -36.12 -7.63
CA ASN A 527 -10.23 -35.14 -6.98
C ASN A 527 -10.68 -34.05 -7.97
N LYS A 528 -9.81 -33.66 -8.92
CA LYS A 528 -10.22 -32.89 -10.11
C LYS A 528 -11.40 -33.59 -10.79
N ASN A 529 -11.20 -34.86 -11.15
CA ASN A 529 -12.12 -35.60 -12.00
C ASN A 529 -13.27 -36.28 -11.22
N ALA A 530 -13.48 -35.91 -9.94
CA ALA A 530 -14.58 -36.42 -9.13
C ALA A 530 -15.92 -35.82 -9.60
N PRO A 531 -16.97 -36.63 -9.89
CA PRO A 531 -18.22 -36.13 -10.47
C PRO A 531 -19.09 -35.31 -9.50
N GLY A 532 -18.79 -35.40 -8.20
CA GLY A 532 -19.48 -34.66 -7.13
C GLY A 532 -19.03 -33.20 -6.97
N PRO A 533 -19.62 -32.49 -5.99
CA PRO A 533 -19.18 -31.14 -5.63
C PRO A 533 -17.75 -31.12 -5.09
N ASN A 534 -17.14 -29.94 -5.03
CA ASN A 534 -15.91 -29.71 -4.29
C ASN A 534 -16.15 -30.04 -2.80
N PRO A 535 -15.28 -30.84 -2.13
CA PRO A 535 -15.44 -31.17 -0.72
C PRO A 535 -15.44 -29.94 0.20
N GLN A 536 -14.67 -28.90 -0.16
CA GLN A 536 -14.71 -27.61 0.51
C GLN A 536 -15.60 -26.64 -0.28
N VAL A 537 -16.50 -25.94 0.42
CA VAL A 537 -17.25 -24.83 -0.19
C VAL A 537 -16.34 -23.61 -0.23
N LEU A 538 -16.00 -23.15 -1.43
CA LEU A 538 -15.19 -21.94 -1.66
C LEU A 538 -16.05 -20.68 -1.51
N VAL A 539 -16.52 -20.43 -0.29
CA VAL A 539 -17.50 -19.36 0.01
C VAL A 539 -17.05 -18.01 -0.56
N GLY A 540 -17.96 -17.38 -1.29
CA GLY A 540 -17.83 -16.04 -1.86
C GLY A 540 -17.17 -15.92 -3.23
N ALA A 541 -16.57 -16.98 -3.76
CA ALA A 541 -15.97 -16.93 -5.08
C ALA A 541 -17.02 -16.65 -6.16
N LEU A 542 -16.71 -15.75 -7.10
CA LEU A 542 -17.45 -15.58 -8.34
C LEU A 542 -16.86 -16.47 -9.43
N VAL A 543 -17.69 -17.33 -10.02
CA VAL A 543 -17.32 -18.14 -11.19
C VAL A 543 -17.33 -17.32 -12.48
N GLY A 544 -16.67 -17.81 -13.53
CA GLY A 544 -16.65 -17.18 -14.86
C GLY A 544 -18.05 -16.87 -15.42
N GLY A 545 -19.03 -17.72 -15.16
CA GLY A 545 -20.45 -17.44 -15.41
C GLY A 545 -21.01 -18.04 -16.71
N PRO A 546 -22.21 -17.61 -17.14
CA PRO A 546 -22.90 -18.18 -18.29
C PRO A 546 -22.27 -17.73 -19.61
N ASP A 547 -22.52 -18.48 -20.69
CA ASP A 547 -22.16 -18.08 -22.04
C ASP A 547 -23.03 -16.90 -22.56
N ILE A 548 -22.70 -16.45 -23.77
CA ILE A 548 -23.42 -15.40 -24.51
C ILE A 548 -24.91 -15.73 -24.75
N ASN A 549 -25.31 -17.00 -24.60
CA ASN A 549 -26.70 -17.47 -24.73
C ASN A 549 -27.39 -17.65 -23.36
N GLY A 550 -26.73 -17.34 -22.24
CA GLY A 550 -27.26 -17.55 -20.89
C GLY A 550 -27.12 -18.98 -20.35
N ARG A 551 -26.39 -19.85 -21.05
CA ARG A 551 -26.23 -21.26 -20.65
C ARG A 551 -25.05 -21.40 -19.69
N TYR A 552 -25.27 -22.08 -18.57
CA TYR A 552 -24.25 -22.35 -17.57
C TYR A 552 -24.30 -23.80 -17.09
N GLU A 553 -23.14 -24.45 -17.08
CA GLU A 553 -22.91 -25.81 -16.60
C GLU A 553 -22.03 -25.78 -15.33
N ASP A 554 -22.48 -26.38 -14.23
CA ASP A 554 -21.68 -26.54 -13.01
C ASP A 554 -20.73 -27.75 -13.14
N SER A 555 -19.55 -27.54 -13.71
CA SER A 555 -18.61 -28.60 -14.09
C SER A 555 -17.14 -28.18 -13.95
N ARG A 556 -16.35 -29.03 -13.29
CA ARG A 556 -14.91 -28.80 -13.04
C ARG A 556 -14.03 -28.96 -14.29
N ASP A 557 -14.61 -29.46 -15.37
CA ASP A 557 -13.99 -29.54 -16.70
C ASP A 557 -14.34 -28.31 -17.55
N ASN A 558 -15.49 -27.67 -17.30
CA ASN A 558 -15.94 -26.46 -17.99
C ASN A 558 -15.30 -25.21 -17.35
N TRP A 559 -13.99 -25.10 -17.55
CA TRP A 559 -13.11 -24.10 -16.94
C TRP A 559 -13.49 -22.65 -17.26
N SER A 560 -13.93 -22.37 -18.49
CA SER A 560 -14.31 -21.02 -18.92
C SER A 560 -15.48 -20.44 -18.12
N GLN A 561 -16.38 -21.32 -17.64
CA GLN A 561 -17.52 -20.97 -16.81
C GLN A 561 -17.25 -21.14 -15.31
N ASN A 562 -16.32 -22.02 -14.90
CA ASN A 562 -16.14 -22.47 -13.50
C ASN A 562 -14.76 -22.17 -12.88
N ASP A 563 -13.83 -21.53 -13.59
CA ASP A 563 -12.68 -20.87 -12.97
C ASP A 563 -13.14 -19.64 -12.16
N VAL A 564 -12.32 -19.26 -11.18
CA VAL A 564 -12.56 -18.22 -10.19
C VAL A 564 -11.26 -17.42 -10.02
N GLY A 565 -11.34 -16.10 -9.87
CA GLY A 565 -10.14 -15.25 -9.78
C GLY A 565 -10.28 -14.09 -8.80
N ILE A 566 -9.17 -13.65 -8.21
CA ILE A 566 -9.17 -12.48 -7.31
C ILE A 566 -9.66 -11.21 -8.04
N ASP A 567 -9.40 -11.11 -9.34
CA ASP A 567 -9.86 -10.03 -10.21
C ASP A 567 -11.34 -10.14 -10.62
N TYR A 568 -11.97 -11.31 -10.42
CA TYR A 568 -13.40 -11.53 -10.65
C TYR A 568 -14.23 -10.90 -9.53
N ASN A 569 -13.77 -11.05 -8.28
CA ASN A 569 -14.41 -10.49 -7.10
C ASN A 569 -14.14 -8.99 -6.92
N ALA A 570 -13.12 -8.40 -7.56
CA ALA A 570 -12.62 -7.06 -7.25
C ALA A 570 -13.66 -5.93 -7.33
N GLY A 571 -14.30 -5.74 -8.48
CA GLY A 571 -15.33 -4.72 -8.68
C GLY A 571 -16.63 -5.08 -7.96
N PHE A 572 -16.99 -6.36 -7.91
CA PHE A 572 -18.14 -6.86 -7.18
C PHE A 572 -18.09 -6.53 -5.68
N GLN A 573 -16.95 -6.79 -5.05
CA GLN A 573 -16.64 -6.46 -3.66
C GLN A 573 -16.67 -4.94 -3.39
N SER A 574 -16.37 -4.15 -4.41
CA SER A 574 -16.26 -2.68 -4.33
C SER A 574 -17.60 -1.95 -4.50
N LEU A 575 -18.62 -2.64 -5.02
CA LEU A 575 -19.95 -2.07 -5.27
C LEU A 575 -20.72 -1.74 -4.00
N ARG A 576 -21.40 -0.59 -4.01
CA ARG A 576 -22.25 -0.14 -2.89
C ARG A 576 -23.71 -0.45 -3.15
N ASN A 577 -24.47 -0.56 -2.07
CA ASN A 577 -25.91 -0.35 -2.10
C ASN A 577 -26.31 0.68 -1.04
N ARG A 578 -26.58 1.92 -1.47
CA ARG A 578 -27.18 2.98 -0.65
C ARG A 578 -28.56 3.36 -1.20
N PRO A 579 -29.61 3.43 -0.36
CA PRO A 579 -30.84 4.13 -0.70
C PRO A 579 -30.56 5.56 -1.19
N ALA A 580 -31.42 6.10 -2.06
CA ALA A 580 -31.20 7.38 -2.72
C ALA A 580 -31.06 8.58 -1.75
N GLU A 581 -31.59 8.46 -0.54
CA GLU A 581 -31.77 9.54 0.44
C GLU A 581 -30.54 9.82 1.34
N GLN A 582 -29.42 9.09 1.17
CA GLN A 582 -28.23 9.25 2.02
C GLN A 582 -26.91 9.31 1.21
N ARG A 583 -26.77 10.36 0.38
CA ARG A 583 -25.60 10.58 -0.50
C ARG A 583 -25.01 11.98 -0.34
N LEU A 584 -23.74 12.08 0.06
CA LEU A 584 -22.71 12.93 -0.58
C LEU A 584 -21.29 12.73 0.03
N LEU A 585 -20.45 11.96 -0.66
CA LEU A 585 -18.98 12.11 -0.73
C LEU A 585 -18.66 12.20 -2.25
N PHE A 586 -17.71 12.96 -2.77
CA PHE A 586 -16.46 13.52 -2.22
C PHE A 586 -16.25 14.99 -2.58
N ALA A 587 -15.42 15.71 -1.81
CA ALA A 587 -15.10 17.13 -2.08
C ALA A 587 -13.61 17.51 -1.89
N LEU A 588 -12.69 16.53 -1.81
CA LEU A 588 -11.27 16.78 -1.48
C LEU A 588 -10.36 17.06 -2.68
N TYR A 589 -10.72 16.67 -3.90
CA TYR A 589 -9.82 16.73 -5.07
C TYR A 589 -10.04 17.93 -6.00
N ALA A 590 -11.13 18.67 -5.81
CA ALA A 590 -11.57 19.73 -6.72
C ALA A 590 -10.88 21.10 -6.54
N GLU A 591 -10.23 21.35 -5.39
CA GLU A 591 -9.74 22.69 -5.01
C GLU A 591 -8.46 23.10 -5.76
N GLU A 592 -7.86 22.17 -6.51
CA GLU A 592 -6.57 22.36 -7.17
C GLU A 592 -6.71 22.71 -8.67
N ALA A 593 -7.53 21.98 -9.44
CA ALA A 593 -7.62 22.13 -10.89
C ALA A 593 -8.19 23.49 -11.35
N GLY A 594 -9.08 24.10 -10.55
CA GLY A 594 -9.73 25.38 -10.90
C GLY A 594 -8.79 26.58 -11.02
N LYS A 595 -7.56 26.51 -10.48
CA LYS A 595 -6.61 27.65 -10.48
C LYS A 595 -5.99 27.92 -11.85
N SER A 596 -5.96 26.95 -12.76
CA SER A 596 -5.25 27.06 -14.05
C SER A 596 -6.01 27.86 -15.11
N HIS A 597 -7.33 27.69 -15.21
CA HIS A 597 -8.15 28.36 -16.23
C HIS A 597 -8.32 29.87 -15.97
N ALA A 598 -8.36 30.29 -14.70
CA ALA A 598 -8.46 31.71 -14.34
C ALA A 598 -7.23 32.53 -14.75
N LEU A 599 -6.03 31.92 -14.74
CA LEU A 599 -4.78 32.63 -15.02
C LEU A 599 -4.64 33.02 -16.50
N ILE A 600 -5.07 32.16 -17.43
CA ILE A 600 -4.98 32.41 -18.87
C ILE A 600 -5.94 33.54 -19.29
N ALA A 601 -7.13 33.60 -18.71
CA ALA A 601 -8.09 34.69 -18.94
C ALA A 601 -7.61 36.06 -18.42
N ALA A 602 -6.86 36.09 -17.31
CA ALA A 602 -6.35 37.31 -16.69
C ALA A 602 -5.18 37.95 -17.47
N VAL A 603 -4.33 37.14 -18.12
CA VAL A 603 -3.19 37.64 -18.89
C VAL A 603 -3.62 38.34 -20.19
N ILE A 604 -4.72 37.89 -20.82
CA ILE A 604 -5.21 38.47 -22.08
C ILE A 604 -5.97 39.80 -21.87
N THR A 605 -6.43 40.10 -20.66
CA THR A 605 -7.34 41.23 -20.38
C THR A 605 -6.67 42.50 -19.80
N SER A 606 -5.36 42.48 -19.51
CA SER A 606 -4.65 43.57 -18.83
C SER A 606 -3.91 44.57 -19.74
N ALA A 607 -3.88 44.35 -21.06
CA ALA A 607 -3.12 45.16 -22.01
C ALA A 607 -3.97 46.24 -22.75
N ARG A 608 -4.42 47.29 -22.03
CA ARG A 608 -4.95 48.53 -22.63
C ARG A 608 -4.49 49.78 -21.87
N PRO A 609 -3.58 50.60 -22.44
CA PRO A 609 -3.32 51.95 -21.95
C PRO A 609 -4.41 52.92 -22.45
N SER A 610 -4.77 53.90 -21.64
CA SER A 610 -5.72 54.98 -22.00
C SER A 610 -5.21 56.35 -21.57
N SER A 611 -4.92 57.23 -22.53
CA SER A 611 -4.86 58.70 -22.34
C SER A 611 -4.77 59.42 -23.69
N SER A 612 -5.07 60.72 -23.73
CA SER A 612 -5.30 61.49 -24.95
C SER A 612 -4.44 62.76 -25.04
N SER A 613 -3.82 62.97 -26.20
CA SER A 613 -3.52 64.26 -26.86
C SER A 613 -2.90 65.43 -26.04
N ARG A 614 -1.65 65.82 -26.37
CA ARG A 614 -1.34 67.08 -27.12
C ARG A 614 0.15 67.28 -27.47
N ALA A 615 0.32 67.97 -28.60
CA ALA A 615 1.47 68.42 -29.42
C ALA A 615 2.80 68.95 -28.79
N VAL A 616 3.94 68.65 -29.49
CA VAL A 616 4.94 69.61 -30.13
C VAL A 616 5.85 70.51 -29.24
N PRO A 617 7.16 70.75 -29.55
CA PRO A 617 8.16 70.02 -30.38
C PRO A 617 9.64 70.01 -29.85
N ASP A 618 10.59 69.53 -30.69
CA ASP A 618 12.06 69.83 -30.78
C ASP A 618 13.01 69.57 -29.56
N ASP A 619 14.35 69.45 -29.69
CA ASP A 619 15.27 69.60 -30.84
C ASP A 619 16.56 68.72 -30.74
N THR A 620 17.22 68.50 -31.89
CA THR A 620 18.62 68.05 -32.13
C THR A 620 19.14 66.69 -31.57
N CYS A 621 20.39 66.28 -31.87
CA CYS A 621 20.93 65.77 -33.15
C CYS A 621 22.37 65.24 -32.96
N THR A 622 22.66 63.97 -33.32
CA THR A 622 23.94 63.55 -33.99
C THR A 622 23.97 62.05 -34.33
N ARG A 623 24.71 61.72 -35.40
CA ARG A 623 24.98 60.39 -36.00
C ARG A 623 26.25 60.53 -36.88
N PRO A 624 26.86 59.48 -37.48
CA PRO A 624 26.27 58.36 -38.24
C PRO A 624 26.72 57.00 -37.63
N HIS A 625 27.13 55.88 -38.27
CA HIS A 625 27.31 55.31 -39.64
C HIS A 625 27.42 53.77 -39.42
N LEU A 626 27.16 52.77 -40.27
CA LEU A 626 26.69 52.50 -41.65
C LEU A 626 25.95 51.12 -41.60
N SER A 627 25.13 50.64 -42.54
CA SER A 627 24.16 51.27 -43.46
C SER A 627 23.37 50.19 -44.23
N MET A 628 22.06 50.38 -44.42
CA MET A 628 21.22 49.80 -45.50
C MET A 628 20.92 48.27 -45.43
N GLU A 629 19.78 47.75 -45.93
CA GLU A 629 18.69 48.34 -46.76
C GLU A 629 17.24 48.21 -46.19
N ARG A 630 16.40 49.17 -46.63
CA ARG A 630 14.94 49.16 -46.93
C ARG A 630 14.06 47.98 -46.44
N ALA A 631 13.02 48.20 -45.60
CA ALA A 631 11.66 48.75 -45.89
C ALA A 631 10.65 47.70 -46.43
N ALA A 632 9.33 47.69 -46.15
CA ALA A 632 8.42 48.59 -45.42
C ALA A 632 7.14 47.85 -44.91
N GLY A 633 6.29 48.53 -44.12
CA GLY A 633 4.82 48.37 -44.17
C GLY A 633 4.13 47.20 -43.44
N LYS A 634 3.24 47.51 -42.48
CA LYS A 634 2.10 46.63 -42.09
C LYS A 634 0.93 46.90 -43.07
N PRO A 635 0.06 45.91 -43.38
CA PRO A 635 -1.08 45.65 -42.50
C PRO A 635 -1.47 44.17 -42.37
N ILE A 636 -1.24 43.59 -41.18
CA ILE A 636 -1.92 42.34 -40.77
C ILE A 636 -3.32 42.69 -40.29
N LEU A 637 -4.27 42.81 -41.23
CA LEU A 637 -5.71 42.92 -40.93
C LEU A 637 -6.62 42.12 -41.88
N VAL A 638 -6.09 41.62 -43.00
CA VAL A 638 -6.86 40.87 -44.01
C VAL A 638 -6.89 39.36 -43.72
N VAL A 639 -5.79 38.79 -43.19
CA VAL A 639 -5.65 37.34 -42.98
C VAL A 639 -6.64 36.78 -41.96
N LEU A 640 -6.99 37.56 -40.92
CA LEU A 640 -7.88 37.09 -39.86
C LEU A 640 -9.37 37.03 -40.31
N PHE A 641 -9.77 37.82 -41.31
CA PHE A 641 -11.12 37.74 -41.87
C PHE A 641 -11.31 36.55 -42.82
N LEU A 642 -10.27 36.18 -43.58
CA LEU A 642 -10.33 35.04 -44.52
C LEU A 642 -10.46 33.68 -43.80
N LEU A 643 -9.87 33.52 -42.62
CA LEU A 643 -9.99 32.29 -41.81
C LEU A 643 -11.36 32.11 -41.13
N ILE A 644 -12.11 33.20 -40.92
CA ILE A 644 -13.47 33.16 -40.36
C ILE A 644 -14.48 32.84 -41.46
N ALA A 645 -14.31 33.38 -42.67
CA ALA A 645 -15.17 33.10 -43.82
C ALA A 645 -15.17 31.61 -44.23
N ALA A 646 -14.04 30.92 -44.11
CA ALA A 646 -13.90 29.51 -44.48
C ALA A 646 -14.77 28.55 -43.63
N ASN A 647 -14.99 28.87 -42.34
CA ASN A 647 -15.66 27.97 -41.39
C ASN A 647 -17.20 28.11 -41.37
N LEU A 648 -17.77 29.10 -42.06
CA LEU A 648 -19.22 29.27 -42.14
C LEU A 648 -19.86 28.60 -43.37
N ASN A 649 -19.07 28.21 -44.38
CA ASN A 649 -19.61 27.66 -45.63
C ASN A 649 -19.72 26.12 -45.65
N LEU A 650 -19.13 25.43 -44.67
CA LEU A 650 -19.26 23.96 -44.50
C LEU A 650 -20.63 23.52 -43.96
N GLY A 651 -21.44 24.45 -43.42
CA GLY A 651 -22.75 24.14 -42.83
C GLY A 651 -23.89 23.89 -43.83
N GLN A 652 -23.76 24.32 -45.10
CA GLN A 652 -24.88 24.26 -46.07
C GLN A 652 -24.80 23.13 -47.11
N GLN A 653 -23.65 22.49 -47.33
CA GLN A 653 -23.57 21.36 -48.29
C GLN A 653 -24.15 20.04 -47.74
N TYR A 654 -24.26 19.88 -46.41
CA TYR A 654 -24.67 18.61 -45.79
C TYR A 654 -26.18 18.32 -45.78
N GLN A 655 -27.01 19.19 -46.34
CA GLN A 655 -28.47 18.98 -46.45
C GLN A 655 -28.92 18.45 -47.83
N ASN A 656 -28.15 18.69 -48.91
CA ASN A 656 -28.61 18.42 -50.28
C ASN A 656 -28.20 17.05 -50.87
N GLN A 657 -27.41 16.22 -50.17
CA GLN A 657 -27.01 14.90 -50.69
C GLN A 657 -27.97 13.75 -50.36
N ASN A 658 -28.91 13.94 -49.43
CA ASN A 658 -29.87 12.89 -49.05
C ASN A 658 -31.00 12.68 -50.07
N THR A 659 -31.15 13.55 -51.07
CA THR A 659 -32.27 13.53 -52.04
C THR A 659 -31.91 12.92 -53.41
N GLN A 660 -30.69 12.39 -53.60
CA GLN A 660 -30.26 11.72 -54.84
C GLN A 660 -29.77 10.27 -54.66
N ARG A 661 -29.80 9.71 -53.45
CA ARG A 661 -29.39 8.30 -53.18
C ARG A 661 -30.52 7.26 -53.20
N GLN A 662 -31.65 7.57 -53.84
CA GLN A 662 -32.76 6.61 -54.06
C GLN A 662 -33.00 6.25 -55.54
N SER A 663 -32.21 6.75 -56.50
CA SER A 663 -32.51 6.61 -57.92
C SER A 663 -31.30 6.38 -58.85
N GLN A 664 -30.26 5.66 -58.40
CA GLN A 664 -29.26 5.06 -59.30
C GLN A 664 -28.45 3.95 -58.62
N ASN A 665 -28.73 2.69 -58.98
CA ASN A 665 -27.79 1.56 -59.08
C ASN A 665 -28.52 0.31 -59.59
N GLN A 666 -28.87 0.34 -60.88
CA GLN A 666 -29.05 -0.89 -61.65
C GLN A 666 -27.74 -1.22 -62.38
N ASN A 667 -27.44 -2.52 -62.46
CA ASN A 667 -26.51 -3.17 -63.39
C ASN A 667 -24.97 -3.03 -63.21
N GLN A 668 -24.36 -4.23 -63.23
CA GLN A 668 -23.06 -4.62 -63.80
C GLN A 668 -21.77 -4.61 -62.94
N ASN A 669 -21.55 -5.78 -62.32
CA ASN A 669 -20.42 -6.70 -62.53
C ASN A 669 -18.96 -6.19 -62.42
N TYR A 670 -18.25 -6.72 -61.42
CA TYR A 670 -16.81 -7.10 -61.48
C TYR A 670 -16.63 -8.48 -60.78
N PRO A 671 -15.52 -9.21 -60.99
CA PRO A 671 -15.47 -10.69 -60.86
C PRO A 671 -15.22 -11.25 -59.44
N GLU A 672 -15.23 -12.59 -59.34
CA GLU A 672 -15.23 -13.37 -58.11
C GLU A 672 -13.92 -13.33 -57.30
N GLU A 673 -14.05 -13.20 -55.97
CA GLU A 673 -13.00 -13.58 -55.01
C GLU A 673 -13.28 -14.96 -54.40
N THR A 674 -12.22 -15.73 -54.12
CA THR A 674 -12.32 -17.11 -53.63
C THR A 674 -12.26 -17.21 -52.11
N ARG A 675 -13.13 -18.05 -51.52
CA ARG A 675 -13.19 -18.25 -50.06
C ARG A 675 -12.02 -19.10 -49.53
N PRO A 676 -11.35 -18.72 -48.43
CA PRO A 676 -10.64 -19.68 -47.59
C PRO A 676 -11.63 -20.57 -46.81
N PRO A 677 -11.33 -21.86 -46.57
CA PRO A 677 -12.28 -22.81 -45.97
C PRO A 677 -12.21 -22.89 -44.44
N ASN A 678 -13.34 -23.32 -43.83
CA ASN A 678 -13.39 -23.78 -42.43
C ASN A 678 -12.39 -24.92 -42.18
N ARG A 679 -11.85 -25.01 -40.94
CA ARG A 679 -11.18 -26.22 -40.43
C ARG A 679 -11.83 -26.68 -39.11
N PRO A 680 -12.00 -28.00 -38.88
CA PRO A 680 -12.63 -28.54 -37.69
C PRO A 680 -11.68 -28.71 -36.50
N PHE A 681 -12.25 -28.89 -35.31
CA PHE A 681 -11.54 -29.37 -34.11
C PHE A 681 -10.97 -30.78 -34.30
N VAL A 682 -9.78 -31.03 -33.76
CA VAL A 682 -9.22 -32.39 -33.57
C VAL A 682 -8.56 -32.47 -32.18
N SER A 683 -8.91 -33.49 -31.41
CA SER A 683 -8.31 -33.77 -30.09
C SER A 683 -7.17 -34.79 -30.20
N PRO A 684 -5.99 -34.57 -29.58
CA PRO A 684 -4.92 -35.57 -29.55
C PRO A 684 -5.08 -36.53 -28.35
N THR A 685 -5.20 -37.83 -28.62
CA THR A 685 -5.07 -38.87 -27.59
C THR A 685 -4.09 -39.97 -28.02
N ARG A 686 -3.38 -40.52 -27.03
CA ARG A 686 -2.46 -41.69 -27.08
C ARG A 686 -1.08 -41.52 -27.76
N ARG A 687 -0.19 -42.44 -27.34
CA ARG A 687 1.25 -42.54 -27.64
C ARG A 687 1.53 -43.36 -28.91
N PRO A 688 2.71 -43.18 -29.55
CA PRO A 688 3.45 -44.25 -30.21
C PRO A 688 4.31 -45.07 -29.22
N SER A 689 4.93 -46.16 -29.68
CA SER A 689 5.74 -47.08 -28.86
C SER A 689 7.17 -47.29 -29.41
N ILE A 690 8.00 -47.99 -28.61
CA ILE A 690 9.45 -48.23 -28.78
C ILE A 690 9.78 -49.12 -30.00
N VAL A 691 10.96 -48.88 -30.60
CA VAL A 691 11.77 -49.85 -31.38
C VAL A 691 13.24 -49.69 -30.96
N THR A 692 14.06 -50.74 -31.12
CA THR A 692 15.39 -50.93 -30.48
C THR A 692 16.48 -51.27 -31.54
N ASP A 693 17.79 -51.46 -31.25
CA ASP A 693 18.46 -51.66 -29.95
C ASP A 693 19.83 -50.95 -29.74
N PRO A 694 21.05 -51.46 -30.09
CA PRO A 694 22.13 -51.46 -29.09
C PRO A 694 23.51 -50.87 -29.49
N THR A 695 24.43 -50.94 -28.49
CA THR A 695 25.90 -50.72 -28.48
C THR A 695 26.39 -49.31 -28.05
N LEU A 696 27.38 -49.14 -27.15
CA LEU A 696 28.18 -50.08 -26.32
C LEU A 696 28.81 -49.38 -25.07
N THR A 697 28.67 -49.99 -23.88
CA THR A 697 29.55 -50.04 -22.66
C THR A 697 30.34 -48.83 -22.07
N GLU A 698 30.46 -48.81 -20.73
CA GLU A 698 31.26 -47.88 -19.90
C GLU A 698 32.67 -48.37 -19.48
N SER A 699 33.58 -47.47 -19.08
CA SER A 699 34.61 -47.59 -17.99
C SER A 699 35.41 -46.27 -17.88
N VAL A 700 35.58 -45.59 -16.72
CA VAL A 700 36.31 -45.87 -15.45
C VAL A 700 37.83 -45.64 -15.50
N ALA A 701 38.31 -44.51 -14.92
CA ALA A 701 39.69 -44.26 -14.43
C ALA A 701 39.75 -42.90 -13.64
N THR A 702 39.70 -42.86 -12.30
CA THR A 702 40.81 -42.88 -11.29
C THR A 702 41.52 -41.54 -10.98
N ARG A 703 42.08 -41.45 -9.76
CA ARG A 703 42.55 -40.26 -9.03
C ARG A 703 44.07 -40.33 -8.79
N PRO A 704 44.76 -39.20 -8.52
CA PRO A 704 45.99 -39.23 -7.71
C PRO A 704 45.96 -38.27 -6.50
N THR A 705 46.87 -38.47 -5.53
CA THR A 705 46.91 -37.69 -4.27
C THR A 705 48.31 -37.53 -3.65
N ARG A 706 48.59 -36.30 -3.17
CA ARG A 706 49.46 -35.92 -2.03
C ARG A 706 50.99 -35.95 -2.14
N PHE A 707 51.57 -35.19 -1.18
CA PHE A 707 52.98 -34.98 -0.80
C PHE A 707 53.82 -34.11 -1.76
N GLY A 708 54.67 -33.19 -1.27
CA GLY A 708 54.83 -32.69 0.11
C GLY A 708 56.16 -31.93 0.31
N GLY A 709 56.23 -30.96 1.25
CA GLY A 709 57.49 -30.29 1.61
C GLY A 709 57.31 -28.96 2.33
N ASN A 710 57.95 -28.81 3.50
CA ASN A 710 58.11 -27.54 4.24
C ASN A 710 59.55 -27.03 4.08
N VAL A 711 59.77 -25.72 4.29
CA VAL A 711 60.73 -25.15 5.27
C VAL A 711 60.63 -23.61 5.20
N ALA A 712 60.94 -22.91 6.30
CA ALA A 712 60.82 -21.46 6.42
C ALA A 712 62.14 -20.83 6.91
N THR A 713 62.37 -19.56 6.56
CA THR A 713 63.27 -18.65 7.29
C THR A 713 62.91 -17.18 7.05
N SER A 714 63.20 -16.33 8.04
CA SER A 714 63.20 -14.86 7.98
C SER A 714 64.55 -14.35 7.40
N THR A 715 64.91 -13.05 7.26
CA THR A 715 64.58 -11.84 8.05
C THR A 715 64.90 -10.53 7.25
N THR A 716 64.57 -9.36 7.81
CA THR A 716 64.86 -7.95 7.40
C THR A 716 66.37 -7.64 7.13
N THR A 717 66.86 -6.55 6.52
CA THR A 717 66.43 -5.10 6.38
C THR A 717 67.05 -4.48 5.06
N THR A 718 67.17 -3.18 4.68
CA THR A 718 67.13 -1.84 5.34
C THR A 718 66.82 -0.66 4.37
N THR A 719 66.63 0.54 4.94
CA THR A 719 66.53 1.96 4.48
C THR A 719 67.34 2.53 3.28
N THR A 720 66.80 3.59 2.62
CA THR A 720 67.29 5.02 2.67
C THR A 720 66.38 6.04 1.94
N PRO A 721 66.09 7.23 2.50
CA PRO A 721 65.59 8.40 1.71
C PRO A 721 65.96 9.84 2.21
N ARG A 722 66.05 10.83 1.31
CA ARG A 722 65.84 12.32 1.45
C ARG A 722 66.27 13.05 0.14
N THR A 723 65.96 14.33 -0.18
CA THR A 723 65.58 15.55 0.60
C THR A 723 64.49 16.43 -0.06
N ASN A 724 63.66 17.09 0.78
CA ASN A 724 63.09 18.47 0.79
C ASN A 724 63.08 19.34 -0.51
N THR A 725 62.12 20.26 -0.74
CA THR A 725 61.37 21.18 0.19
C THR A 725 59.84 21.22 -0.10
N HIS A 726 58.94 22.15 0.31
CA HIS A 726 58.96 23.44 1.05
C HIS A 726 57.62 23.70 1.81
N ARG A 727 57.42 24.89 2.41
CA ARG A 727 56.22 25.40 3.14
C ARG A 727 56.20 26.97 3.10
N PRO A 728 55.21 27.73 3.63
CA PRO A 728 53.87 27.39 4.16
C PRO A 728 52.69 28.32 3.78
N THR A 729 51.47 27.89 4.13
CA THR A 729 50.36 28.77 4.60
C THR A 729 49.56 28.04 5.68
N GLN A 730 48.76 28.77 6.46
CA GLN A 730 48.05 28.24 7.66
C GLN A 730 46.53 28.32 7.53
N SER A 731 45.85 27.24 7.93
CA SER A 731 44.64 27.32 8.77
C SER A 731 44.49 26.01 9.56
N THR A 732 43.89 26.10 10.74
CA THR A 732 43.71 25.00 11.71
C THR A 732 42.39 25.23 12.46
N PRO A 733 41.83 24.25 13.20
CA PRO A 733 41.95 22.79 13.07
C PRO A 733 40.58 22.10 12.92
N SER A 734 40.55 20.78 12.77
CA SER A 734 39.43 19.96 13.25
C SER A 734 39.94 18.73 14.00
N SER A 735 39.18 18.27 14.98
CA SER A 735 39.61 17.27 15.97
C SER A 735 39.53 15.84 15.43
N ALA A 736 40.58 15.04 15.70
CA ALA A 736 40.49 13.59 15.59
C ALA A 736 39.49 13.05 16.62
N SER A 737 38.53 12.23 16.18
CA SER A 737 37.56 11.56 17.05
C SER A 737 38.08 10.22 17.59
N ASN A 738 37.73 9.89 18.84
CA ASN A 738 38.20 8.69 19.52
C ASN A 738 37.62 7.41 18.91
N GLU A 739 38.44 6.39 18.64
CA GLU A 739 37.97 5.05 18.25
C GLU A 739 37.94 4.10 19.45
N VAL A 740 36.80 3.41 19.65
CA VAL A 740 36.70 2.24 20.53
C VAL A 740 36.72 0.99 19.67
N LEU A 741 37.77 0.18 19.82
CA LEU A 741 38.08 -0.94 18.94
C LEU A 741 37.23 -2.18 19.27
N SER A 742 36.17 -2.37 18.49
CA SER A 742 35.54 -3.69 18.28
C SER A 742 36.37 -4.53 17.31
N PHE A 743 36.10 -5.85 17.23
CA PHE A 743 36.85 -6.76 16.37
C PHE A 743 36.82 -6.31 14.89
N PRO A 744 37.96 -6.27 14.16
CA PRO A 744 37.99 -5.83 12.76
C PRO A 744 37.01 -6.59 11.86
N GLY A 745 36.11 -5.87 11.21
CA GLY A 745 35.05 -6.44 10.36
C GLY A 745 33.71 -6.75 11.08
N CYS A 746 33.58 -6.46 12.38
CA CYS A 746 32.37 -6.70 13.15
C CYS A 746 31.11 -5.98 12.60
N GLY A 747 29.93 -6.51 12.94
CA GLY A 747 28.64 -5.88 12.68
C GLY A 747 28.24 -5.81 11.21
N ILE A 748 28.97 -6.50 10.32
CA ILE A 748 28.67 -6.60 8.89
C ILE A 748 27.82 -7.86 8.67
N ARG A 749 26.69 -7.69 8.01
CA ARG A 749 25.89 -8.78 7.41
C ARG A 749 26.17 -8.81 5.90
N GLU A 750 26.48 -9.98 5.36
CA GLU A 750 26.51 -10.19 3.90
C GLU A 750 25.09 -10.23 3.33
N ILE A 751 24.19 -10.95 4.01
CA ILE A 751 22.77 -10.99 3.69
C ILE A 751 22.09 -9.74 4.27
N ARG A 752 21.59 -8.88 3.37
CA ARG A 752 20.85 -7.66 3.71
C ARG A 752 19.43 -7.75 3.13
N PRO A 753 18.44 -8.17 3.93
CA PRO A 753 17.04 -8.13 3.49
C PRO A 753 16.61 -6.70 3.19
N ALA A 754 15.77 -6.51 2.17
CA ALA A 754 15.07 -5.24 1.99
C ALA A 754 14.22 -4.95 3.23
N ALA A 755 14.56 -3.89 3.96
CA ALA A 755 14.07 -3.67 5.31
C ALA A 755 12.65 -3.08 5.32
N LEU A 756 11.64 -3.90 5.62
CA LEU A 756 10.25 -3.45 5.81
C LEU A 756 9.53 -4.12 6.99
N ILE A 757 8.93 -3.24 7.81
CA ILE A 757 7.74 -3.44 8.64
C ILE A 757 7.97 -4.32 9.92
N THR A 758 6.96 -4.31 10.79
CA THR A 758 6.98 -4.62 12.23
C THR A 758 6.44 -6.02 12.57
N SER A 759 6.36 -6.32 13.88
CA SER A 759 6.01 -7.62 14.50
C SER A 759 7.12 -8.69 14.43
N ALA A 760 6.89 -9.82 15.10
CA ALA A 760 7.81 -10.94 15.12
C ALA A 760 7.77 -11.70 13.78
N LEU A 761 8.94 -11.98 13.21
CA LEU A 761 9.10 -12.58 11.88
C LEU A 761 10.20 -13.64 11.87
N PRO A 762 10.14 -14.66 10.99
CA PRO A 762 11.29 -15.51 10.73
C PRO A 762 12.46 -14.70 10.19
N THR A 763 13.68 -15.07 10.57
CA THR A 763 14.89 -14.52 9.98
C THR A 763 15.19 -15.19 8.65
N TYR A 764 16.12 -14.64 7.87
CA TYR A 764 16.80 -15.41 6.83
C TYR A 764 17.94 -16.23 7.46
N GLU A 765 18.32 -17.35 6.84
CA GLU A 765 19.51 -18.10 7.24
C GLU A 765 20.75 -17.19 7.12
N GLY A 766 21.52 -17.04 8.19
CA GLY A 766 22.67 -16.11 8.22
C GLY A 766 22.31 -14.62 8.34
N GLU A 767 21.04 -14.25 8.55
CA GLU A 767 20.67 -12.83 8.72
C GLU A 767 21.32 -12.23 9.98
N PHE A 768 21.36 -12.97 11.10
CA PHE A 768 22.00 -12.55 12.37
C PHE A 768 23.22 -13.44 12.65
N PRO A 769 24.34 -13.25 11.92
CA PRO A 769 25.47 -14.19 11.93
C PRO A 769 26.26 -14.20 13.26
N TRP A 770 25.94 -13.30 14.18
CA TRP A 770 26.46 -13.29 15.56
C TRP A 770 25.57 -14.02 16.56
N HIS A 771 24.35 -14.42 16.21
CA HIS A 771 23.46 -15.09 17.15
C HIS A 771 24.03 -16.48 17.51
N ALA A 772 24.18 -16.72 18.81
CA ALA A 772 24.72 -17.96 19.35
C ALA A 772 23.65 -18.73 20.11
N ALA A 773 23.45 -20.00 19.77
CA ALA A 773 22.48 -20.87 20.44
C ALA A 773 23.17 -21.63 21.57
N ILE A 774 22.74 -21.40 22.81
CA ILE A 774 23.30 -22.03 24.01
C ILE A 774 22.41 -23.20 24.41
N PHE A 775 22.98 -24.40 24.32
CA PHE A 775 22.37 -25.66 24.75
C PHE A 775 23.00 -26.09 26.07
N THR A 776 22.19 -26.65 26.98
CA THR A 776 22.67 -27.16 28.27
C THR A 776 22.19 -28.57 28.54
N ARG A 777 22.99 -29.33 29.29
CA ARG A 777 22.59 -30.61 29.88
C ARG A 777 21.77 -30.39 31.14
N PHE A 778 20.83 -31.30 31.37
CA PHE A 778 20.02 -31.42 32.58
C PHE A 778 20.13 -32.86 33.09
N SER A 779 20.11 -33.04 34.41
CA SER A 779 20.57 -34.26 35.12
C SER A 779 20.00 -35.60 34.63
N ASN A 780 18.83 -35.58 33.97
CA ASN A 780 18.06 -36.76 33.60
C ASN A 780 17.84 -36.88 32.06
N SER A 781 18.70 -36.27 31.21
CA SER A 781 18.52 -36.31 29.75
C SER A 781 19.85 -36.43 28.99
N GLU A 782 19.97 -37.45 28.14
CA GLU A 782 21.17 -37.71 27.32
C GLU A 782 21.42 -36.64 26.25
N GLN A 783 20.34 -36.01 25.76
CA GLN A 783 20.36 -34.98 24.72
C GLN A 783 20.41 -33.57 25.38
N PRO A 784 21.39 -32.71 25.05
CA PRO A 784 21.40 -31.34 25.53
C PRO A 784 20.25 -30.55 24.90
N ARG A 785 19.63 -29.64 25.66
CA ARG A 785 18.47 -28.86 25.21
C ARG A 785 18.82 -27.40 25.06
N TYR A 786 18.22 -26.71 24.08
CA TYR A 786 18.31 -25.27 23.96
C TYR A 786 17.84 -24.60 25.26
N ALA A 787 18.58 -23.59 25.72
CA ALA A 787 18.29 -22.87 26.95
C ALA A 787 18.23 -21.34 26.74
N CYS A 788 19.18 -20.79 25.98
CA CYS A 788 19.35 -19.34 25.82
C CYS A 788 20.00 -18.97 24.48
N GLY A 789 19.87 -17.70 24.12
CA GLY A 789 20.67 -17.04 23.09
C GLY A 789 22.01 -16.49 23.62
N GLY A 790 22.77 -15.90 22.70
CA GLY A 790 24.03 -15.22 22.94
C GLY A 790 24.46 -14.40 21.73
N SER A 791 25.53 -13.62 21.86
CA SER A 791 26.10 -12.77 20.81
C SER A 791 27.60 -12.94 20.67
N LEU A 792 28.06 -13.39 19.50
CA LEU A 792 29.48 -13.49 19.13
C LEU A 792 30.10 -12.11 18.98
N ILE A 793 31.20 -11.85 19.69
CA ILE A 793 31.89 -10.54 19.71
C ILE A 793 33.36 -10.60 19.23
N SER A 794 33.94 -11.80 19.17
CA SER A 794 35.27 -12.06 18.62
C SER A 794 35.39 -13.51 18.14
N LYS A 795 36.53 -13.89 17.54
CA LYS A 795 36.80 -15.30 17.18
C LYS A 795 36.90 -16.28 18.37
N LYS A 796 36.81 -15.80 19.61
CA LYS A 796 36.98 -16.61 20.83
C LYS A 796 35.90 -16.36 21.91
N ALA A 797 34.98 -15.42 21.73
CA ALA A 797 34.09 -15.00 22.81
C ALA A 797 32.65 -14.70 22.35
N ILE A 798 31.68 -15.17 23.15
CA ILE A 798 30.28 -14.72 23.11
C ILE A 798 29.90 -14.02 24.43
N ILE A 799 28.97 -13.08 24.35
CA ILE A 799 28.25 -12.52 25.51
C ILE A 799 26.88 -13.20 25.61
N THR A 800 26.43 -13.47 26.84
CA THR A 800 25.07 -13.94 27.17
C THR A 800 24.67 -13.43 28.56
N ALA A 801 23.52 -13.85 29.11
CA ALA A 801 23.11 -13.54 30.48
C ALA A 801 23.79 -14.48 31.49
N SER A 802 23.95 -14.08 32.75
CA SER A 802 24.54 -14.94 33.79
C SER A 802 23.58 -16.05 34.22
N HIS A 803 22.26 -15.81 34.22
CA HIS A 803 21.29 -16.86 34.53
C HIS A 803 21.32 -18.03 33.52
N CYS A 804 21.69 -17.76 32.26
CA CYS A 804 21.83 -18.77 31.19
C CYS A 804 22.98 -19.77 31.40
N VAL A 805 24.00 -19.40 32.18
CA VAL A 805 25.20 -20.20 32.43
C VAL A 805 25.33 -20.67 33.88
N THR A 806 24.26 -20.51 34.67
CA THR A 806 24.15 -20.98 36.06
C THR A 806 23.04 -22.03 36.20
N ARG A 807 23.01 -22.71 37.34
CA ARG A 807 21.91 -23.56 37.79
C ARG A 807 20.93 -22.72 38.62
N GLU A 808 19.74 -23.23 38.94
CA GLU A 808 18.68 -22.46 39.66
C GLU A 808 19.12 -21.90 41.03
N ASN A 809 20.11 -22.53 41.66
CA ASN A 809 20.75 -22.05 42.89
C ASN A 809 21.81 -20.94 42.68
N GLY A 810 22.02 -20.48 41.43
CA GLY A 810 23.02 -19.47 41.03
C GLY A 810 24.44 -19.99 40.86
N VAL A 811 24.70 -21.30 41.07
CA VAL A 811 26.03 -21.87 40.88
C VAL A 811 26.36 -21.97 39.39
N LYS A 812 27.57 -21.52 39.00
CA LYS A 812 28.09 -21.65 37.63
C LYS A 812 28.00 -23.09 37.15
N ARG A 813 27.45 -23.32 35.95
CA ARG A 813 27.48 -24.64 35.29
C ARG A 813 28.91 -25.04 34.95
N ALA A 814 29.17 -26.33 34.81
CA ALA A 814 30.47 -26.78 34.31
C ALA A 814 30.63 -26.40 32.83
N GLU A 815 31.86 -26.21 32.37
CA GLU A 815 32.14 -25.89 30.95
C GLU A 815 31.60 -26.97 29.98
N ASP A 816 31.52 -28.24 30.41
CA ASP A 816 30.98 -29.39 29.66
C ASP A 816 29.48 -29.68 29.89
N ASP A 817 28.81 -28.95 30.80
CA ASP A 817 27.34 -28.88 30.85
C ASP A 817 26.77 -28.12 29.64
N ILE A 818 27.61 -27.37 28.90
CA ILE A 818 27.19 -26.38 27.89
C ILE A 818 27.79 -26.67 26.50
N THR A 819 26.95 -26.57 25.48
CA THR A 819 27.37 -26.52 24.07
C THR A 819 26.86 -25.24 23.43
N VAL A 820 27.73 -24.46 22.78
CA VAL A 820 27.33 -23.33 21.95
C VAL A 820 27.32 -23.76 20.48
N TYR A 821 26.28 -23.37 19.75
CA TYR A 821 26.24 -23.47 18.29
C TYR A 821 26.20 -22.08 17.66
N LEU A 822 26.89 -21.91 16.54
CA LEU A 822 26.95 -20.66 15.76
C LEU A 822 26.43 -20.91 14.35
N GLY A 823 25.68 -19.96 13.79
CA GLY A 823 25.12 -20.04 12.44
C GLY A 823 23.94 -21.00 12.26
N LYS A 824 23.32 -21.48 13.35
CA LYS A 824 22.09 -22.30 13.29
C LYS A 824 20.88 -21.45 12.87
N TYR A 825 20.00 -22.05 12.08
CA TYR A 825 18.69 -21.48 11.75
C TYR A 825 17.54 -22.34 12.31
N TYR A 826 17.64 -23.67 12.17
CA TYR A 826 16.68 -24.61 12.77
C TYR A 826 17.09 -25.05 14.18
N LYS A 827 16.23 -24.90 15.20
CA LYS A 827 16.56 -25.17 16.61
C LYS A 827 16.80 -26.64 16.89
N ASN A 828 15.84 -27.49 16.52
CA ASN A 828 15.75 -28.88 17.00
C ASN A 828 16.40 -29.89 16.05
N GLU A 829 16.84 -29.48 14.86
CA GLU A 829 17.40 -30.36 13.85
C GLU A 829 18.87 -30.68 14.14
N GLY A 830 19.07 -31.83 14.79
CA GLY A 830 20.36 -32.48 14.94
C GLY A 830 20.81 -33.15 13.64
N TRP A 831 22.06 -32.90 13.25
CA TRP A 831 22.74 -33.52 12.11
C TRP A 831 22.26 -33.10 10.70
N ASN A 832 22.69 -31.90 10.31
CA ASN A 832 23.00 -31.52 8.91
C ASN A 832 21.86 -31.22 7.90
N PRO A 833 21.00 -30.23 8.17
CA PRO A 833 20.43 -29.35 7.15
C PRO A 833 21.15 -27.98 7.06
N ASP A 834 21.45 -27.36 8.21
CA ASP A 834 22.15 -26.07 8.33
C ASP A 834 23.63 -26.18 7.87
N ARG A 835 23.91 -26.07 6.57
CA ARG A 835 25.30 -26.11 6.04
C ARG A 835 26.11 -24.91 6.55
N GLY A 836 27.12 -25.16 7.40
CA GLY A 836 28.04 -24.13 7.90
C GLY A 836 27.89 -23.79 9.39
N VAL A 837 27.12 -24.56 10.14
CA VAL A 837 27.06 -24.47 11.60
C VAL A 837 28.38 -24.90 12.23
N GLU A 838 28.88 -24.11 13.18
CA GLU A 838 29.94 -24.53 14.10
C GLU A 838 29.37 -24.91 15.47
N SER A 839 30.06 -25.82 16.17
CA SER A 839 29.74 -26.23 17.54
C SER A 839 30.99 -26.13 18.42
N HIS A 840 30.86 -25.45 19.56
CA HIS A 840 31.96 -25.15 20.47
C HIS A 840 31.56 -25.41 21.92
N THR A 841 32.34 -26.22 22.62
CA THR A 841 32.31 -26.30 24.09
C THR A 841 33.08 -25.11 24.68
N PRO A 842 32.57 -24.44 25.72
CA PRO A 842 33.34 -23.47 26.50
C PRO A 842 34.70 -24.00 26.99
N SER A 843 35.69 -23.12 27.00
CA SER A 843 36.97 -23.32 27.71
C SER A 843 37.01 -22.58 29.04
N ARG A 844 36.21 -21.50 29.18
CA ARG A 844 36.00 -20.77 30.43
C ARG A 844 34.68 -19.99 30.37
N ILE A 845 33.85 -20.16 31.39
CA ILE A 845 32.65 -19.36 31.67
C ILE A 845 33.03 -18.30 32.72
N ILE A 846 32.69 -17.03 32.46
CA ILE A 846 33.00 -15.89 33.33
C ILE A 846 31.70 -15.16 33.65
N LEU A 847 31.24 -15.25 34.90
CA LEU A 847 30.13 -14.45 35.42
C LEU A 847 30.62 -13.03 35.76
N HIS A 848 29.74 -12.04 35.79
CA HIS A 848 30.08 -10.76 36.40
C HIS A 848 30.35 -10.97 37.92
N PRO A 849 31.42 -10.42 38.52
CA PRO A 849 31.75 -10.66 39.94
C PRO A 849 30.64 -10.25 40.92
N GLU A 850 29.82 -9.28 40.51
CA GLU A 850 28.68 -8.74 41.25
C GLU A 850 27.34 -9.26 40.71
N TYR A 851 27.31 -10.42 40.03
CA TYR A 851 26.07 -11.06 39.61
C TYR A 851 25.27 -11.53 40.84
N ASN A 852 23.98 -11.20 40.88
CA ASN A 852 23.08 -11.63 41.94
C ASN A 852 21.84 -12.32 41.31
N LYS A 853 21.64 -13.60 41.63
CA LYS A 853 20.56 -14.42 41.07
C LYS A 853 19.15 -13.96 41.48
N ASP A 854 19.00 -13.42 42.70
CA ASP A 854 17.71 -13.18 43.35
C ASP A 854 17.03 -11.90 42.86
N ASN A 855 17.78 -11.03 42.19
CA ASN A 855 17.29 -9.77 41.64
C ASN A 855 17.89 -9.43 40.25
N LEU A 856 18.57 -10.40 39.63
CA LEU A 856 19.26 -10.31 38.32
C LEU A 856 20.15 -9.07 38.13
N THR A 857 20.75 -8.56 39.21
CA THR A 857 21.75 -7.49 39.10
C THR A 857 22.99 -8.02 38.38
N ASN A 858 23.52 -7.24 37.44
CA ASN A 858 24.67 -7.62 36.61
C ASN A 858 24.49 -8.97 35.88
N ASP A 859 23.28 -9.23 35.37
CA ASP A 859 22.94 -10.44 34.61
C ASP A 859 23.57 -10.42 33.20
N ILE A 860 24.89 -10.61 33.17
CA ILE A 860 25.73 -10.69 31.97
C ILE A 860 26.88 -11.67 32.24
N ALA A 861 27.25 -12.47 31.24
CA ALA A 861 28.33 -13.43 31.29
C ALA A 861 29.11 -13.47 29.97
N ILE A 862 30.37 -13.91 30.05
CA ILE A 862 31.24 -14.15 28.89
C ILE A 862 31.55 -15.65 28.84
N ILE A 863 31.35 -16.25 27.68
CA ILE A 863 31.84 -17.60 27.36
C ILE A 863 33.06 -17.44 26.44
N LEU A 864 34.18 -18.06 26.82
CA LEU A 864 35.39 -18.13 25.99
C LEU A 864 35.56 -19.52 25.37
N PHE A 865 36.02 -19.59 24.13
CA PHE A 865 36.33 -20.83 23.40
C PHE A 865 37.83 -21.12 23.36
N GLY A 866 38.21 -22.39 23.49
CA GLY A 866 39.60 -22.83 23.39
C GLY A 866 40.11 -22.93 21.94
N ARG A 867 39.19 -22.95 20.97
CA ARG A 867 39.47 -22.93 19.52
C ARG A 867 38.94 -21.63 18.92
N TYR A 868 39.51 -21.20 17.81
CA TYR A 868 38.98 -20.07 17.05
C TYR A 868 37.74 -20.48 16.26
N VAL A 869 36.73 -19.61 16.28
CA VAL A 869 35.56 -19.66 15.40
C VAL A 869 35.96 -19.30 13.97
N THR A 870 35.48 -20.05 12.98
CA THR A 870 35.64 -19.68 11.56
C THR A 870 34.56 -18.67 11.18
N PHE A 871 34.95 -17.56 10.57
CA PHE A 871 33.97 -16.59 10.07
C PHE A 871 33.49 -16.98 8.67
N THR A 872 32.17 -16.87 8.45
CA THR A 872 31.45 -17.24 7.23
C THR A 872 30.29 -16.25 7.04
N ASN A 873 29.57 -16.37 5.92
CA ASN A 873 28.34 -15.62 5.67
C ASN A 873 27.22 -15.88 6.72
N LYS A 874 27.35 -16.93 7.54
CA LYS A 874 26.42 -17.30 8.63
C LYS A 874 27.03 -17.12 10.04
N VAL A 875 28.32 -16.82 10.15
CA VAL A 875 29.06 -16.73 11.41
C VAL A 875 30.00 -15.52 11.37
N SER A 876 29.64 -14.42 12.04
CA SER A 876 30.46 -13.21 12.11
C SER A 876 30.16 -12.44 13.41
N PRO A 877 31.10 -11.66 13.96
CA PRO A 877 30.92 -11.02 15.26
C PRO A 877 30.11 -9.72 15.13
N ILE A 878 29.28 -9.40 16.12
CA ILE A 878 28.67 -8.07 16.26
C ILE A 878 29.70 -7.09 16.85
N CYS A 879 29.58 -5.80 16.56
CA CYS A 879 30.38 -4.79 17.25
C CYS A 879 29.87 -4.57 18.68
N LEU A 880 30.77 -4.23 19.60
CA LEU A 880 30.41 -3.70 20.90
C LEU A 880 30.02 -2.22 20.76
N TRP A 881 29.20 -1.71 21.68
CA TRP A 881 28.78 -0.31 21.66
C TRP A 881 29.99 0.65 21.71
N ASN A 882 30.16 1.45 20.65
CA ASN A 882 31.27 2.41 20.49
C ASN A 882 30.80 3.86 20.38
N THR A 883 29.49 4.11 20.43
CA THR A 883 28.90 5.46 20.47
C THR A 883 28.54 5.83 21.91
N ASP A 884 27.82 6.94 22.08
CA ASP A 884 27.49 7.52 23.38
C ASP A 884 26.84 6.49 24.35
N PRO A 885 27.35 6.34 25.59
CA PRO A 885 26.73 5.48 26.60
C PRO A 885 25.41 6.03 27.16
N ASP A 886 25.03 7.29 26.89
CA ASP A 886 23.76 7.87 27.34
C ASP A 886 22.54 7.16 26.71
N LEU A 887 21.85 6.38 27.55
CA LEU A 887 20.63 5.65 27.20
C LEU A 887 19.49 6.58 26.73
N LYS A 888 19.46 7.85 27.16
CA LYS A 888 18.42 8.82 26.74
C LYS A 888 18.44 9.05 25.23
N LYS A 889 19.60 8.88 24.58
CA LYS A 889 19.77 8.97 23.12
C LYS A 889 19.29 7.73 22.37
N LEU A 890 18.82 6.70 23.07
CA LEU A 890 18.17 5.51 22.52
C LEU A 890 16.66 5.45 22.78
N ALA A 891 16.12 6.23 23.71
CA ALA A 891 14.67 6.27 23.94
C ALA A 891 13.90 6.58 22.64
N GLY A 892 12.88 5.77 22.33
CA GLY A 892 12.11 5.82 21.09
C GLY A 892 12.78 5.22 19.86
N LYS A 893 14.05 4.77 19.94
CA LYS A 893 14.72 4.03 18.86
C LYS A 893 14.46 2.53 18.98
N TYR A 894 14.48 1.85 17.84
CA TYR A 894 14.21 0.42 17.74
C TYR A 894 15.52 -0.38 17.74
N GLY A 895 15.61 -1.38 18.63
CA GLY A 895 16.64 -2.40 18.62
C GLY A 895 16.04 -3.75 18.21
N THR A 896 16.78 -4.53 17.44
CA THR A 896 16.34 -5.87 16.99
C THR A 896 16.88 -6.94 17.91
N VAL A 897 16.00 -7.79 18.44
CA VAL A 897 16.34 -9.05 19.11
C VAL A 897 16.12 -10.19 18.11
N ALA A 898 16.97 -11.22 18.16
CA ALA A 898 16.75 -12.48 17.46
C ALA A 898 16.92 -13.66 18.43
N GLY A 899 16.12 -14.71 18.25
CA GLY A 899 16.05 -15.88 19.15
C GLY A 899 15.00 -16.90 18.72
N TRP A 900 14.85 -17.96 19.53
CA TRP A 900 13.83 -19.01 19.36
C TRP A 900 12.88 -19.09 20.57
N GLY A 901 12.58 -17.95 21.21
CA GLY A 901 11.66 -17.91 22.34
C GLY A 901 10.22 -18.30 22.02
N LEU A 902 9.38 -18.38 23.06
CA LEU A 902 7.96 -18.70 22.93
C LEU A 902 7.22 -17.70 22.03
N MET A 903 6.60 -18.21 20.97
CA MET A 903 5.79 -17.42 20.03
C MET A 903 4.34 -17.25 20.52
N ASP A 904 3.79 -18.26 21.20
CA ASP A 904 2.52 -18.14 21.93
C ASP A 904 2.65 -18.76 23.32
N VAL A 905 2.57 -17.90 24.33
CA VAL A 905 2.63 -18.26 25.74
C VAL A 905 1.41 -19.09 26.18
N LYS A 906 0.24 -18.90 25.56
CA LYS A 906 -0.99 -19.66 25.90
C LYS A 906 -0.94 -21.11 25.43
N ARG A 907 -0.28 -21.37 24.30
CA ARG A 907 -0.07 -22.71 23.74
C ARG A 907 1.27 -23.33 24.16
N ASN A 908 2.13 -22.59 24.87
CA ASN A 908 3.53 -22.93 25.11
C ASN A 908 4.26 -23.31 23.80
N SER A 909 4.00 -22.53 22.74
CA SER A 909 4.46 -22.85 21.38
C SER A 909 5.86 -22.30 21.13
N GLU A 910 6.83 -23.20 21.00
CA GLU A 910 8.19 -22.89 20.59
C GLU A 910 8.35 -22.93 19.07
N THR A 911 9.10 -21.98 18.51
CA THR A 911 9.50 -22.02 17.09
C THR A 911 10.71 -22.95 16.85
N ASN A 912 10.73 -23.62 15.70
CA ASN A 912 11.92 -24.30 15.19
C ASN A 912 12.81 -23.36 14.35
N MET A 913 12.27 -22.30 13.72
CA MET A 913 13.07 -21.36 12.90
C MET A 913 13.45 -20.13 13.72
N LEU A 914 14.68 -19.62 13.54
CA LEU A 914 15.14 -18.40 14.21
C LEU A 914 14.20 -17.23 13.86
N GLN A 915 13.77 -16.47 14.86
CA GLN A 915 12.88 -15.31 14.70
C GLN A 915 13.62 -14.02 15.04
N LYS A 916 13.04 -12.89 14.62
CA LYS A 916 13.43 -11.54 15.01
C LYS A 916 12.23 -10.70 15.43
N ALA A 917 12.44 -9.78 16.35
CA ALA A 917 11.48 -8.73 16.71
C ALA A 917 12.19 -7.38 16.88
N ASN A 918 11.55 -6.31 16.42
CA ASN A 918 12.03 -4.93 16.58
C ASN A 918 11.30 -4.26 17.74
N PHE A 919 12.04 -3.83 18.77
CA PHE A 919 11.49 -3.29 20.00
C PHE A 919 11.95 -1.84 20.24
N PRO A 920 11.03 -0.90 20.54
CA PRO A 920 11.41 0.43 20.96
C PRO A 920 11.99 0.40 22.39
N VAL A 921 13.08 1.13 22.61
CA VAL A 921 13.63 1.40 23.95
C VAL A 921 12.79 2.48 24.63
N HIS A 922 12.46 2.29 25.90
CA HIS A 922 11.66 3.22 26.69
C HIS A 922 12.50 3.92 27.76
N SER A 923 11.99 5.03 28.30
CA SER A 923 12.61 5.68 29.46
C SER A 923 12.26 4.96 30.76
N PHE A 924 13.06 5.18 31.80
CA PHE A 924 12.86 4.65 33.14
C PHE A 924 11.42 4.91 33.65
N GLU A 925 10.93 6.13 33.46
CA GLU A 925 9.61 6.57 33.92
C GLU A 925 8.47 5.85 33.19
N VAL A 926 8.63 5.54 31.90
CA VAL A 926 7.63 4.81 31.10
C VAL A 926 7.50 3.37 31.58
N CYS A 927 8.61 2.70 31.87
CA CYS A 927 8.61 1.31 32.35
C CYS A 927 8.17 1.21 33.81
N VAL A 928 8.66 2.08 34.69
CA VAL A 928 8.17 2.13 36.09
C VAL A 928 6.68 2.43 36.14
N ARG A 929 6.14 3.28 35.24
CA ARG A 929 4.68 3.50 35.15
C ARG A 929 3.88 2.30 34.62
N SER A 930 4.48 1.38 33.84
CA SER A 930 3.73 0.25 33.30
C SER A 930 3.58 -0.90 34.28
N LYS A 931 4.58 -1.14 35.17
CA LYS A 931 4.46 -2.07 36.31
C LYS A 931 5.38 -1.67 37.48
N PRO A 932 4.97 -0.74 38.35
CA PRO A 932 5.85 -0.15 39.37
C PRO A 932 6.53 -1.17 40.28
N GLU A 933 5.80 -2.19 40.72
CA GLU A 933 6.25 -3.23 41.63
C GLU A 933 7.32 -4.17 41.04
N PHE A 934 7.41 -4.25 39.70
CA PHE A 934 8.41 -5.05 39.00
C PHE A 934 9.61 -4.20 38.54
N PHE A 935 9.36 -3.06 37.89
CA PHE A 935 10.43 -2.29 37.26
C PHE A 935 11.24 -1.43 38.24
N THR A 936 10.66 -0.97 39.36
CA THR A 936 11.36 -0.05 40.28
C THR A 936 12.61 -0.67 40.92
N THR A 937 12.58 -1.95 41.28
CA THR A 937 13.70 -2.62 41.97
C THR A 937 14.84 -3.04 41.04
N ILE A 938 14.54 -3.23 39.75
CA ILE A 938 15.50 -3.72 38.75
C ILE A 938 16.09 -2.55 37.95
N LEU A 939 15.24 -1.64 37.44
CA LEU A 939 15.68 -0.50 36.62
C LEU A 939 16.29 0.66 37.42
N ALA A 940 16.19 0.68 38.75
CA ALA A 940 16.86 1.69 39.60
C ALA A 940 18.40 1.48 39.69
N LYS A 941 18.97 0.73 38.75
CA LYS A 941 20.38 0.38 38.65
C LYS A 941 20.83 0.74 37.23
N ASP A 942 21.77 1.67 37.12
CA ASP A 942 22.24 2.28 35.86
C ASP A 942 22.89 1.31 34.85
N ASN A 943 22.83 0.01 35.09
CA ASN A 943 23.39 -1.09 34.32
C ASN A 943 22.32 -1.93 33.57
N THR A 944 21.05 -1.50 33.60
CA THR A 944 19.93 -2.11 32.87
C THR A 944 19.09 -1.08 32.11
N PHE A 945 18.31 -1.53 31.13
CA PHE A 945 17.27 -0.74 30.48
C PHE A 945 16.06 -1.61 30.11
N CYS A 946 14.97 -0.98 29.65
CA CYS A 946 13.75 -1.66 29.22
C CYS A 946 13.41 -1.33 27.76
N ALA A 947 12.87 -2.33 27.06
CA ALA A 947 12.40 -2.18 25.68
C ALA A 947 11.28 -3.19 25.39
N GLY A 948 10.43 -2.87 24.40
CA GLY A 948 9.35 -3.76 23.95
C GLY A 948 8.04 -3.04 23.69
N TYR A 949 6.97 -3.82 23.55
CA TYR A 949 5.60 -3.31 23.48
C TYR A 949 4.76 -3.85 24.64
N THR A 950 3.54 -3.32 24.78
CA THR A 950 2.50 -3.81 25.69
C THR A 950 1.33 -4.49 24.95
N ASN A 951 1.51 -4.74 23.65
CA ASN A 951 0.45 -5.15 22.71
C ASN A 951 0.36 -6.67 22.49
N GLY A 952 1.22 -7.47 23.12
CA GLY A 952 1.38 -8.90 22.83
C GLY A 952 2.72 -9.29 22.19
N THR A 953 3.57 -8.34 21.80
CA THR A 953 4.94 -8.63 21.30
C THR A 953 6.00 -8.23 22.33
N SER A 954 6.67 -9.22 22.92
CA SER A 954 7.75 -9.06 23.91
C SER A 954 8.77 -10.19 23.75
N ALA A 955 10.00 -10.02 24.25
CA ALA A 955 10.97 -11.13 24.28
C ALA A 955 10.65 -12.06 25.47
N CYS A 956 10.76 -13.38 25.25
CA CYS A 956 10.18 -14.38 26.15
C CYS A 956 11.18 -15.47 26.56
N ASN A 957 10.68 -16.49 27.25
CA ASN A 957 11.43 -17.69 27.60
C ASN A 957 12.11 -18.29 26.35
N GLY A 958 13.43 -18.43 26.40
CA GLY A 958 14.27 -18.88 25.28
C GLY A 958 14.99 -17.74 24.53
N ASP A 959 14.54 -16.48 24.64
CA ASP A 959 15.27 -15.32 24.09
C ASP A 959 16.33 -14.77 25.07
N SER A 960 16.28 -15.16 26.35
CA SER A 960 17.27 -14.89 27.39
C SER A 960 18.71 -15.04 26.89
N GLY A 961 19.58 -14.10 27.24
CA GLY A 961 20.96 -14.04 26.77
C GLY A 961 21.13 -13.59 25.32
N GLY A 962 20.06 -13.56 24.52
CA GLY A 962 20.05 -13.01 23.16
C GLY A 962 20.40 -11.53 23.13
N GLY A 963 21.05 -11.10 22.05
CA GLY A 963 21.49 -9.72 21.88
C GLY A 963 20.41 -8.81 21.29
N MET A 964 20.16 -7.67 21.92
CA MET A 964 19.51 -6.53 21.27
C MET A 964 20.55 -5.72 20.50
N ALA A 965 20.44 -5.77 19.18
CA ALA A 965 21.34 -5.17 18.22
C ALA A 965 20.71 -3.95 17.53
N PHE A 966 21.50 -2.91 17.28
CA PHE A 966 21.08 -1.69 16.57
C PHE A 966 21.93 -1.50 15.31
N GLU A 967 21.31 -1.14 14.19
CA GLU A 967 22.03 -0.70 13.00
C GLU A 967 22.35 0.79 13.07
N MET A 968 23.62 1.14 12.86
CA MET A 968 24.07 2.51 12.72
C MET A 968 25.04 2.58 11.53
N ASN A 969 24.69 3.36 10.50
CA ASN A 969 25.48 3.57 9.28
C ASN A 969 25.88 2.24 8.57
N GLY A 970 24.94 1.28 8.48
CA GLY A 970 25.16 -0.01 7.81
C GLY A 970 26.07 -0.99 8.59
N ARG A 971 26.27 -0.77 9.88
CA ARG A 971 27.00 -1.66 10.80
C ARG A 971 26.18 -1.88 12.07
N TRP A 972 26.23 -3.10 12.60
CA TRP A 972 25.41 -3.53 13.74
C TRP A 972 26.20 -3.58 15.06
N TYR A 973 25.56 -3.06 16.11
CA TYR A 973 26.16 -2.86 17.43
C TYR A 973 25.28 -3.47 18.53
N LEU A 974 25.89 -4.22 19.44
CA LEU A 974 25.25 -4.80 20.61
C LEU A 974 25.06 -3.74 21.70
N ARG A 975 23.82 -3.56 22.17
CA ARG A 975 23.52 -2.68 23.32
C ARG A 975 22.91 -3.43 24.49
N GLY A 976 21.96 -4.33 24.24
CA GLY A 976 21.26 -5.08 25.28
C GLY A 976 21.57 -6.57 25.23
N VAL A 977 21.50 -7.21 26.39
CA VAL A 977 21.36 -8.67 26.54
C VAL A 977 20.01 -8.92 27.21
N VAL A 978 19.14 -9.76 26.62
CA VAL A 978 17.84 -10.11 27.20
C VAL A 978 18.05 -10.74 28.58
N SER A 979 17.48 -10.15 29.63
CA SER A 979 17.60 -10.63 31.00
C SER A 979 16.27 -11.22 31.51
N ILE A 980 15.22 -10.40 31.65
CA ILE A 980 13.95 -10.86 32.21
C ILE A 980 12.74 -10.06 31.69
N GLY A 981 11.64 -10.76 31.37
CA GLY A 981 10.32 -10.16 31.16
C GLY A 981 9.43 -10.30 32.41
N VAL A 982 8.42 -9.45 32.54
CA VAL A 982 7.40 -9.60 33.60
C VAL A 982 6.77 -11.00 33.50
N PRO A 983 6.64 -11.78 34.59
CA PRO A 983 5.97 -13.08 34.55
C PRO A 983 4.43 -12.98 34.44
N LEU A 984 3.79 -14.06 33.98
CA LEU A 984 2.34 -14.24 34.09
C LEU A 984 1.92 -14.39 35.56
N GLU A 985 0.73 -13.89 35.88
CA GLU A 985 0.14 -13.95 37.22
C GLU A 985 -0.24 -15.38 37.64
N ASN A 986 -0.55 -16.24 36.66
CA ASN A 986 -0.98 -17.62 36.86
C ASN A 986 0.11 -18.68 36.57
N ASP A 987 1.25 -18.30 35.99
CA ASP A 987 2.43 -19.16 35.89
C ASP A 987 3.71 -18.31 35.85
N GLN A 988 4.43 -18.26 36.98
CA GLN A 988 5.64 -17.44 37.11
C GLN A 988 6.80 -17.89 36.22
N ARG A 989 6.71 -19.08 35.59
CA ARG A 989 7.71 -19.58 34.65
C ARG A 989 7.57 -18.98 33.26
N LEU A 990 6.47 -18.32 32.95
CA LEU A 990 6.13 -17.84 31.61
C LEU A 990 6.11 -16.29 31.53
N CYS A 991 6.66 -15.71 30.46
CA CYS A 991 6.64 -14.27 30.25
C CYS A 991 5.21 -13.74 29.98
N ASN A 992 4.94 -12.49 30.36
CA ASN A 992 3.68 -11.79 30.14
C ASN A 992 3.86 -10.71 29.05
N PRO A 993 3.44 -10.97 27.80
CA PRO A 993 3.73 -10.10 26.66
C PRO A 993 2.89 -8.80 26.62
N LYS A 994 2.16 -8.49 27.70
CA LYS A 994 1.55 -7.17 27.95
C LYS A 994 2.54 -6.16 28.54
N TYR A 995 3.76 -6.55 28.87
CA TYR A 995 4.77 -5.69 29.49
C TYR A 995 6.13 -5.78 28.78
N TYR A 996 6.94 -4.75 29.00
CA TYR A 996 8.30 -4.63 28.46
C TYR A 996 9.27 -5.69 29.02
N THR A 997 10.33 -5.97 28.28
CA THR A 997 11.46 -6.81 28.73
C THR A 997 12.58 -5.92 29.29
N ILE A 998 13.32 -6.43 30.27
CA ILE A 998 14.54 -5.82 30.84
C ILE A 998 15.78 -6.42 30.17
N TYR A 999 16.75 -5.55 29.88
CA TYR A 999 18.01 -5.85 29.22
C TYR A 999 19.19 -5.35 30.05
N SER A 1000 20.25 -6.15 30.14
CA SER A 1000 21.55 -5.70 30.68
C SER A 1000 22.23 -4.76 29.67
N ASP A 1001 22.64 -3.56 30.11
CA ASP A 1001 23.22 -2.52 29.24
C ASP A 1001 24.71 -2.78 28.96
N VAL A 1002 25.02 -3.41 27.83
CA VAL A 1002 26.38 -3.79 27.40
C VAL A 1002 27.35 -2.60 27.36
N ALA A 1003 26.86 -1.38 27.09
CA ALA A 1003 27.70 -0.18 27.10
C ALA A 1003 28.30 0.13 28.49
N LYS A 1004 27.68 -0.34 29.58
CA LYS A 1004 28.16 -0.18 30.96
C LYS A 1004 29.23 -1.21 31.34
N TYR A 1005 29.23 -2.38 30.69
CA TYR A 1005 30.14 -3.49 30.99
C TYR A 1005 31.42 -3.52 30.13
N LEU A 1006 31.62 -2.58 29.20
CA LEU A 1006 32.76 -2.57 28.27
C LEU A 1006 34.13 -2.71 28.97
N ASN A 1007 34.32 -2.01 30.10
CA ASN A 1007 35.54 -2.10 30.92
C ASN A 1007 35.76 -3.48 31.58
N TRP A 1008 34.69 -4.26 31.79
CA TRP A 1008 34.77 -5.64 32.28
C TRP A 1008 34.99 -6.63 31.13
N ILE A 1009 34.33 -6.41 29.98
CA ILE A 1009 34.50 -7.22 28.76
C ILE A 1009 35.96 -7.16 28.27
N ALA A 1010 36.54 -5.96 28.11
CA ALA A 1010 37.92 -5.79 27.65
C ALA A 1010 38.98 -6.39 28.58
N ARG A 1011 38.71 -6.47 29.89
CA ARG A 1011 39.60 -7.15 30.85
C ARG A 1011 39.53 -8.68 30.78
N ASN A 1012 38.53 -9.25 30.09
CA ASN A 1012 38.25 -10.69 30.05
C ASN A 1012 38.31 -11.31 28.64
N VAL A 1013 38.36 -10.49 27.58
CA VAL A 1013 38.35 -10.94 26.18
C VAL A 1013 39.58 -10.43 25.44
N GLU A 1014 40.44 -11.36 24.99
CA GLU A 1014 41.59 -11.08 24.14
C GLU A 1014 41.17 -10.32 22.86
N GLY A 1015 41.86 -9.22 22.55
CA GLY A 1015 41.62 -8.43 21.34
C GLY A 1015 40.45 -7.43 21.42
N VAL A 1016 39.92 -7.16 22.62
CA VAL A 1016 38.96 -6.07 22.87
C VAL A 1016 39.61 -5.02 23.79
N THR A 1017 39.63 -3.75 23.36
CA THR A 1017 40.26 -2.65 24.12
C THR A 1017 39.33 -1.44 24.22
N VAL A 1018 39.07 -0.99 25.45
CA VAL A 1018 38.36 0.27 25.71
C VAL A 1018 39.37 1.41 25.79
N ILE A 1019 39.13 2.45 24.98
CA ILE A 1019 39.71 3.78 25.19
C ILE A 1019 38.61 4.64 25.82
N GLN A 1020 38.81 5.11 27.05
CA GLN A 1020 37.86 6.02 27.67
C GLN A 1020 38.02 7.43 27.08
N PRO A 1021 36.92 8.17 26.81
CA PRO A 1021 37.03 9.59 26.52
C PRO A 1021 37.61 10.29 27.76
N ARG A 1022 38.64 11.12 27.56
CA ARG A 1022 39.13 11.99 28.65
C ARG A 1022 38.00 12.93 29.06
N SER A 1023 37.71 12.98 30.36
CA SER A 1023 36.87 14.02 30.95
C SER A 1023 37.52 15.39 30.74
N GLY A 1024 36.79 16.30 30.10
CA GLY A 1024 37.13 17.71 29.89
C GLY A 1024 35.86 18.53 29.82
#